data_AF-A0A3C0XGY3-F1
#
_entry.id   AF-A0A3C0XGY3-F1
#
_cell.length_a   1.000
_cell.length_b   1.000
_cell.length_c   1.000
_cell.angle_alpha   90.00
_cell.angle_beta   90.00
_cell.angle_gamma   90.00
#
_symmetry.space_group_name_H-M   'P 1'
#
loop_
_entity.id
_entity.type
_entity.pdbx_description
1 polymer ?
#
loop_
_entity_poly.entity_id
_entity_poly.type
_entity_poly.pdbx_seq_one_letter_code
_entity_poly.pdbx_strand_id
1 'polypeptide(L)'
;MAISNHERVGKALDLLKAGLRPFVERELKAQHAQLWFDQARASVSDSQAGLFGTEAEPQWDVAAILSVMWNQWNVVFRKTLGQSERTLVSELREVRNRWAHQIPFSTDDAYRALDSAGRLLTAVSAPQASEIEKIKMELLRVRFDEQVRSEKRKSSGTAIESEATGNLKPWREVVNPHKDVASGRYQQAEFAADLWQVHVGEGSDEYKKPGEFFRRTYLTESLKRLLTDAVRRLAGDDGDPVVQLQTNFGGGKTHSMLALYHLFSGTAPSQLLGIDDVMKDAGVTKLPDVKRVVLVGNRISPGNPVTKPDGTVVRTLWGELAWQLGGKKAFARVSADDEKATSPGDALRELMNEYGPCLILIDEWVAYARQLHDASDLPAGSFETHFTFAQALTESAKLAKQCLLVISLPTSDTASPHAQTEDVEVGGERGRAALDRLRNVIGRVEASWRPASAEEGFEIVRRRLFEPLVEQGQFVARDTVVRAFFDLYRTQHQEFPPECREADYEKRLKDAYPIHPEIFDRLYTDWSTLVRFQRTRGVLRLMAAVIHSLWEKGDRNPLILPANIPIDDPRVQFELTRYLSDNWVPVIEKDVDGPNALPLRLDGEVPNLGRFAACRRVARTIYLGSAPTTTAAHRGIEDRRVKLGCVMPGESPAVFGDALRRLSSAATYLYQDGARYWYSTQPTVTKLAEDRAEQLKRDPDAVAQELDKRLRADLRKTGDFSRVHPLPQSGQDVPDEMDTGLVVLGIDRPYSKEAGNPAEVAAKAIFESRGNAPRLFRNTLVFLAVDQTRFQDLDEAARRYLAWDAILNEKEALDLSVHQVKQAETQRSSADSAVLARIPEAYQWLLVPVQGSPQAAVEWQATRLTGQDALAVRASKKLRNDELLVTALAGTRLRMELDRVPLWRGDHVAIKQLVEDFARYLYLPRLKDPGVLLQAIRDGLGLLLWHQESFAYADSFDEAAGRYRGLRTAQLVNISDANQSGLLVRPDVAQRAQQADAAAAGTSRVAETGAPYRASVATPESPGTSAAPTVAPRRFHGSVSLDATRVGRDAGRIADEVIAHLVGLVGSEVEVTLEIEAEIPSGAPDQVVRTVTENSRTLKFTTHGFESE
;
A
#
# COMPACT_ATOMS: atom_id res chain seq x y z
N MET A 1 32.55 -15.41 11.27
CA MET A 1 32.24 -16.83 11.03
C MET A 1 31.88 -17.47 12.36
N ALA A 2 30.90 -18.38 12.39
CA ALA A 2 30.54 -19.09 13.62
C ALA A 2 31.53 -20.23 13.87
N ILE A 3 32.08 -20.32 15.09
CA ILE A 3 33.02 -21.37 15.50
C ILE A 3 32.26 -22.70 15.58
N SER A 4 32.74 -23.74 14.90
CA SER A 4 32.08 -25.04 14.89
C SER A 4 32.19 -25.78 16.24
N ASN A 5 31.30 -26.74 16.51
CA ASN A 5 31.37 -27.55 17.73
C ASN A 5 32.70 -28.33 17.83
N HIS A 6 33.23 -28.81 16.71
CA HIS A 6 34.53 -29.49 16.65
C HIS A 6 35.70 -28.55 16.98
N GLU A 7 35.68 -27.30 16.48
CA GLU A 7 36.64 -26.25 16.87
C GLU A 7 36.53 -25.86 18.35
N ARG A 8 35.31 -25.77 18.91
CA ARG A 8 35.10 -25.48 20.34
C ARG A 8 35.70 -26.56 21.23
N VAL A 9 35.51 -27.84 20.87
CA VAL A 9 36.14 -28.98 21.56
C VAL A 9 37.66 -28.96 21.37
N GLY A 10 38.17 -28.64 20.18
CA GLY A 10 39.61 -28.49 19.93
C GLY A 10 40.26 -27.46 20.85
N LYS A 11 39.70 -26.24 20.91
CA LYS A 11 40.15 -25.19 21.84
C LYS A 11 40.09 -25.62 23.31
N ALA A 12 39.07 -26.38 23.69
CA ALA A 12 38.96 -26.92 25.05
C ALA A 12 40.11 -27.90 25.37
N LEU A 13 40.49 -28.75 24.41
CA LEU A 13 41.61 -29.68 24.54
C LEU A 13 42.97 -28.95 24.60
N ASP A 14 43.16 -27.87 23.84
CA ASP A 14 44.37 -27.03 23.93
C ASP A 14 44.49 -26.32 25.28
N LEU A 15 43.38 -25.77 25.80
CA LEU A 15 43.32 -25.18 27.14
C LEU A 15 43.56 -26.24 28.24
N LEU A 16 43.03 -27.45 28.04
CA LEU A 16 43.26 -28.60 28.91
C LEU A 16 44.75 -28.99 28.95
N LYS A 17 45.44 -29.01 27.80
CA LYS A 17 46.90 -29.21 27.70
C LYS A 17 47.66 -28.17 28.50
N ALA A 18 47.35 -26.89 28.29
CA ALA A 18 48.05 -25.77 28.91
C ALA A 18 47.87 -25.74 30.44
N GLY A 19 46.67 -26.06 30.94
CA GLY A 19 46.38 -26.07 32.37
C GLY A 19 46.87 -27.32 33.12
N LEU A 20 46.82 -28.51 32.50
CA LEU A 20 47.26 -29.74 33.15
C LEU A 20 48.78 -29.94 33.16
N ARG A 21 49.51 -29.46 32.15
CA ARG A 21 50.96 -29.68 32.04
C ARG A 21 51.75 -29.28 33.30
N PRO A 22 51.61 -28.06 33.87
CA PRO A 22 52.39 -27.66 35.04
C PRO A 22 52.10 -28.50 36.27
N PHE A 23 50.84 -28.93 36.45
CA PHE A 23 50.41 -29.83 37.51
C PHE A 23 51.05 -31.22 37.33
N VAL A 24 50.92 -31.82 36.14
CA VAL A 24 51.46 -33.15 35.84
C VAL A 24 52.98 -33.22 36.02
N GLU A 25 53.73 -32.23 35.51
CA GLU A 25 55.18 -32.18 35.73
C GLU A 25 55.56 -32.03 37.22
N ARG A 26 54.81 -31.23 37.99
CA ARG A 26 55.07 -31.01 39.42
C ARG A 26 54.87 -32.28 40.24
N GLU A 27 53.72 -32.96 40.08
CA GLU A 27 53.41 -34.17 40.84
C GLU A 27 54.36 -35.32 40.49
N LEU A 28 54.75 -35.46 39.21
CA LEU A 28 55.74 -36.45 38.78
C LEU A 28 57.14 -36.18 39.36
N LYS A 29 57.61 -34.93 39.33
CA LYS A 29 58.89 -34.52 39.94
C LYS A 29 58.88 -34.75 41.46
N ALA A 30 57.77 -34.46 42.14
CA ALA A 30 57.61 -34.71 43.56
C ALA A 30 57.65 -36.21 43.92
N GLN A 31 57.11 -37.09 43.07
CA GLN A 31 57.03 -38.53 43.34
C GLN A 31 58.26 -39.33 42.88
N HIS A 32 58.92 -38.93 41.79
CA HIS A 32 59.99 -39.71 41.13
C HIS A 32 61.34 -38.99 41.05
N ALA A 33 61.45 -37.76 41.58
CA ALA A 33 62.67 -36.95 41.59
C ALA A 33 63.35 -36.90 40.20
N GLN A 34 64.59 -37.35 40.08
CA GLN A 34 65.36 -37.32 38.82
C GLN A 34 64.86 -38.31 37.74
N LEU A 35 64.00 -39.28 38.08
CA LEU A 35 63.46 -40.27 37.12
C LEU A 35 62.07 -39.89 36.59
N TRP A 36 61.57 -38.69 36.89
CA TRP A 36 60.22 -38.25 36.55
C TRP A 36 59.94 -38.28 35.04
N PHE A 37 60.93 -37.93 34.21
CA PHE A 37 60.78 -37.87 32.76
C PHE A 37 60.71 -39.27 32.13
N ASP A 38 61.60 -40.18 32.55
CA ASP A 38 61.57 -41.58 32.12
C ASP A 38 60.28 -42.28 32.53
N GLN A 39 59.78 -42.00 33.75
CA GLN A 39 58.49 -42.53 34.22
C GLN A 39 57.30 -41.96 33.43
N ALA A 40 57.31 -40.67 33.07
CA ALA A 40 56.31 -40.09 32.19
C ALA A 40 56.32 -40.74 30.79
N ARG A 41 57.52 -40.90 30.21
CA ARG A 41 57.73 -41.50 28.89
C ARG A 41 57.36 -42.98 28.84
N ALA A 42 57.63 -43.74 29.90
CA ALA A 42 57.18 -45.13 30.05
C ALA A 42 55.66 -45.28 30.27
N SER A 43 54.96 -44.18 30.54
CA SER A 43 53.51 -44.16 30.80
C SER A 43 52.65 -43.84 29.57
N VAL A 44 53.24 -43.81 28.37
CA VAL A 44 52.57 -43.61 27.09
C VAL A 44 52.92 -44.72 26.09
N SER A 45 52.21 -44.82 24.96
CA SER A 45 52.51 -45.86 23.94
C SER A 45 53.86 -45.61 23.27
N ASP A 46 54.49 -46.67 22.73
CA ASP A 46 55.81 -46.56 22.07
C ASP A 46 55.84 -45.50 20.96
N SER A 47 54.74 -45.37 20.22
CA SER A 47 54.51 -44.34 19.20
C SER A 47 54.47 -42.90 19.74
N GLN A 48 54.07 -42.70 20.99
CA GLN A 48 54.06 -41.42 21.69
C GLN A 48 55.39 -41.17 22.42
N ALA A 49 56.02 -42.23 22.94
CA ALA A 49 57.32 -42.17 23.62
C ALA A 49 58.47 -41.73 22.69
N GLY A 50 58.33 -41.88 21.38
CA GLY A 50 59.23 -41.33 20.36
C GLY A 50 59.04 -39.83 20.08
N LEU A 51 57.89 -39.26 20.44
CA LEU A 51 57.52 -37.85 20.20
C LEU A 51 57.60 -36.97 21.46
N PHE A 52 58.02 -37.53 22.59
CA PHE A 52 57.99 -36.87 23.90
C PHE A 52 59.06 -35.79 24.13
N GLY A 53 60.00 -35.62 23.20
CA GLY A 53 61.13 -34.70 23.34
C GLY A 53 62.23 -35.21 24.27
N THR A 54 62.92 -34.28 24.94
CA THR A 54 63.97 -34.56 25.94
C THR A 54 63.56 -34.03 27.31
N GLU A 55 64.27 -34.40 28.39
CA GLU A 55 63.94 -33.90 29.73
C GLU A 55 64.02 -32.36 29.84
N ALA A 56 64.92 -31.73 29.08
CA ALA A 56 65.05 -30.27 29.02
C ALA A 56 63.88 -29.60 28.28
N GLU A 57 63.34 -30.26 27.25
CA GLU A 57 62.22 -29.76 26.43
C GLU A 57 61.16 -30.86 26.20
N PRO A 58 60.33 -31.15 27.21
CA PRO A 58 59.30 -32.18 27.12
C PRO A 58 58.15 -31.73 26.21
N GLN A 59 57.90 -32.48 25.13
CA GLN A 59 56.85 -32.21 24.15
C GLN A 59 55.54 -32.90 24.54
N TRP A 60 54.72 -32.19 25.31
CA TRP A 60 53.40 -32.67 25.73
C TRP A 60 52.32 -32.45 24.65
N ASP A 61 51.58 -33.52 24.31
CA ASP A 61 50.27 -33.44 23.68
C ASP A 61 49.15 -33.79 24.69
N VAL A 62 47.88 -33.59 24.30
CA VAL A 62 46.74 -33.85 25.19
C VAL A 62 46.60 -35.34 25.52
N ALA A 63 46.86 -36.26 24.57
CA ALA A 63 46.79 -37.70 24.86
C ALA A 63 47.92 -38.16 25.77
N ALA A 64 49.12 -37.63 25.61
CA ALA A 64 50.25 -37.86 26.49
C ALA A 64 49.89 -37.48 27.93
N ILE A 65 49.45 -36.22 28.16
CA ILE A 65 49.04 -35.74 29.49
C ILE A 65 47.97 -36.65 30.09
N LEU A 66 46.87 -36.91 29.36
CA LEU A 66 45.77 -37.72 29.88
C LEU A 66 46.14 -39.20 30.09
N SER A 67 47.04 -39.76 29.28
CA SER A 67 47.49 -41.16 29.43
C SER A 67 48.51 -41.31 30.55
N VAL A 68 49.41 -40.35 30.74
CA VAL A 68 50.29 -40.28 31.92
C VAL A 68 49.46 -40.15 33.19
N MET A 69 48.47 -39.25 33.21
CA MET A 69 47.54 -39.12 34.35
C MET A 69 46.80 -40.43 34.64
N TRP A 70 46.30 -41.10 33.61
CA TRP A 70 45.58 -42.37 33.74
C TRP A 70 46.47 -43.52 34.25
N ASN A 71 47.65 -43.70 33.67
CA ASN A 71 48.53 -44.83 33.95
C ASN A 71 49.27 -44.67 35.30
N GLN A 72 49.70 -43.45 35.64
CA GLN A 72 50.31 -43.14 36.94
C GLN A 72 49.26 -42.78 38.01
N TRP A 73 47.96 -42.98 37.77
CA TRP A 73 46.90 -42.51 38.67
C TRP A 73 47.09 -43.00 40.11
N ASN A 74 47.30 -44.31 40.31
CA ASN A 74 47.40 -44.89 41.64
C ASN A 74 48.69 -44.51 42.40
N VAL A 75 49.75 -44.13 41.67
CA VAL A 75 51.09 -43.89 42.22
C VAL A 75 51.31 -42.40 42.52
N VAL A 76 50.85 -41.54 41.61
CA VAL A 76 51.08 -40.09 41.61
C VAL A 76 49.77 -39.36 41.94
N PHE A 77 48.79 -39.41 41.04
CA PHE A 77 47.67 -38.46 41.05
C PHE A 77 46.59 -38.73 42.10
N ARG A 78 46.43 -39.97 42.57
CA ARG A 78 45.49 -40.34 43.65
C ARG A 78 45.81 -39.66 44.99
N LYS A 79 47.01 -39.09 45.15
CA LYS A 79 47.41 -38.32 46.34
C LYS A 79 46.77 -36.92 46.39
N THR A 80 46.41 -36.37 45.23
CA THR A 80 45.92 -35.00 45.08
C THR A 80 44.54 -34.92 44.42
N LEU A 81 44.13 -35.92 43.65
CA LEU A 81 42.84 -35.99 42.93
C LEU A 81 42.05 -37.26 43.30
N GLY A 82 40.71 -37.15 43.28
CA GLY A 82 39.78 -38.20 43.69
C GLY A 82 39.29 -39.09 42.56
N GLN A 83 38.37 -40.00 42.89
CA GLN A 83 37.79 -40.93 41.90
C GLN A 83 36.96 -40.20 40.82
N SER A 84 36.36 -39.06 41.15
CA SER A 84 35.60 -38.22 40.22
C SER A 84 36.48 -37.70 39.08
N GLU A 85 37.65 -37.15 39.42
CA GLU A 85 38.60 -36.60 38.46
C GLU A 85 39.20 -37.71 37.58
N ARG A 86 39.38 -38.92 38.13
CA ARG A 86 39.77 -40.10 37.35
C ARG A 86 38.76 -40.43 36.25
N THR A 87 37.47 -40.37 36.57
CA THR A 87 36.40 -40.59 35.57
C THR A 87 36.42 -39.49 34.50
N LEU A 88 36.64 -38.23 34.87
CA LEU A 88 36.79 -37.13 33.90
C LEU A 88 38.00 -37.33 32.97
N VAL A 89 39.15 -37.81 33.49
CA VAL A 89 40.30 -38.17 32.66
C VAL A 89 39.96 -39.28 31.67
N SER A 90 39.18 -40.29 32.07
CA SER A 90 38.72 -41.34 31.15
C SER A 90 37.84 -40.79 30.02
N GLU A 91 36.83 -39.99 30.37
CA GLU A 91 35.90 -39.37 29.42
C GLU A 91 36.63 -38.45 28.43
N LEU A 92 37.59 -37.64 28.92
CA LEU A 92 38.36 -36.72 28.09
C LEU A 92 39.32 -37.44 27.12
N ARG A 93 39.76 -38.67 27.42
CA ARG A 93 40.51 -39.50 26.46
C ARG A 93 39.62 -39.95 25.30
N GLU A 94 38.37 -40.33 25.57
CA GLU A 94 37.39 -40.66 24.52
C GLU A 94 37.02 -39.45 23.67
N VAL A 95 36.76 -38.29 24.31
CA VAL A 95 36.51 -37.01 23.63
C VAL A 95 37.68 -36.63 22.72
N ARG A 96 38.93 -36.70 23.21
CA ARG A 96 40.13 -36.41 22.41
C ARG A 96 40.25 -37.36 21.22
N ASN A 97 39.96 -38.65 21.41
CA ASN A 97 39.99 -39.62 20.31
C ASN A 97 38.89 -39.38 19.27
N ARG A 98 37.64 -39.10 19.67
CA ARG A 98 36.56 -38.69 18.76
C ARG A 98 36.96 -37.45 17.94
N TRP A 99 37.54 -36.45 18.61
CA TRP A 99 38.01 -35.22 17.97
C TRP A 99 39.13 -35.46 16.95
N ALA A 100 40.13 -36.27 17.30
CA ALA A 100 41.24 -36.62 16.40
C ALA A 100 40.80 -37.41 15.16
N HIS A 101 39.75 -38.24 15.28
CA HIS A 101 39.14 -38.95 14.15
C HIS A 101 38.12 -38.11 13.35
N GLN A 102 38.07 -36.79 13.57
CA GLN A 102 37.15 -35.85 12.90
C GLN A 102 35.66 -36.21 13.06
N ILE A 103 35.29 -36.94 14.11
CA ILE A 103 33.90 -37.32 14.39
C ILE A 103 33.14 -36.05 14.82
N PRO A 104 31.96 -35.77 14.24
CA PRO A 104 31.17 -34.59 14.61
C PRO A 104 30.69 -34.65 16.07
N PHE A 105 30.58 -33.48 16.68
CA PHE A 105 30.04 -33.28 18.03
C PHE A 105 28.69 -32.58 17.95
N SER A 106 27.66 -33.20 18.55
CA SER A 106 26.40 -32.49 18.82
C SER A 106 26.63 -31.36 19.82
N THR A 107 25.69 -30.42 19.92
CA THR A 107 25.78 -29.31 20.88
C THR A 107 25.80 -29.81 22.33
N ASP A 108 25.10 -30.91 22.62
CA ASP A 108 25.15 -31.60 23.92
C ASP A 108 26.48 -32.33 24.16
N ASP A 109 27.02 -33.05 23.18
CA ASP A 109 28.37 -33.67 23.29
C ASP A 109 29.45 -32.61 23.53
N ALA A 110 29.41 -31.50 22.80
CA ALA A 110 30.37 -30.40 22.90
C ALA A 110 30.27 -29.70 24.27
N TYR A 111 29.04 -29.48 24.77
CA TYR A 111 28.82 -28.96 26.12
C TYR A 111 29.38 -29.92 27.18
N ARG A 112 29.14 -31.23 27.05
CA ARG A 112 29.65 -32.23 27.99
C ARG A 112 31.18 -32.28 28.00
N ALA A 113 31.81 -32.27 26.82
CA ALA A 113 33.27 -32.19 26.67
C ALA A 113 33.87 -30.95 27.36
N LEU A 114 33.24 -29.77 27.17
CA LEU A 114 33.64 -28.52 27.82
C LEU A 114 33.49 -28.59 29.34
N ASP A 115 32.36 -29.10 29.86
CA ASP A 115 32.12 -29.19 31.30
C ASP A 115 33.09 -30.17 31.99
N SER A 116 33.37 -31.32 31.37
CA SER A 116 34.34 -32.30 31.88
C SER A 116 35.77 -31.75 31.88
N ALA A 117 36.18 -31.01 30.84
CA ALA A 117 37.48 -30.35 30.79
C ALA A 117 37.59 -29.22 31.84
N GLY A 118 36.55 -28.38 31.97
CA GLY A 118 36.50 -27.29 32.93
C GLY A 118 36.56 -27.77 34.39
N ARG A 119 35.83 -28.84 34.74
CA ARG A 119 35.89 -29.47 36.07
C ARG A 119 37.28 -30.02 36.39
N LEU A 120 37.92 -30.72 35.45
CA LEU A 120 39.25 -31.29 35.68
C LEU A 120 40.32 -30.19 35.85
N LEU A 121 40.24 -29.11 35.07
CA LEU A 121 41.10 -27.92 35.26
C LEU A 121 40.84 -27.20 36.59
N THR A 122 39.57 -27.14 37.02
CA THR A 122 39.20 -26.55 38.32
C THR A 122 39.78 -27.38 39.48
N ALA A 123 39.74 -28.70 39.40
CA ALA A 123 40.31 -29.60 40.42
C ALA A 123 41.84 -29.42 40.60
N VAL A 124 42.57 -29.06 39.54
CA VAL A 124 44.01 -28.72 39.63
C VAL A 124 44.29 -27.23 39.85
N SER A 125 43.26 -26.41 40.05
CA SER A 125 43.35 -24.94 40.20
C SER A 125 44.00 -24.21 39.01
N ALA A 126 43.79 -24.71 37.79
CA ALA A 126 44.34 -24.11 36.57
C ALA A 126 43.50 -22.91 36.07
N PRO A 127 44.10 -21.74 35.76
CA PRO A 127 43.35 -20.53 35.36
C PRO A 127 42.58 -20.70 34.04
N GLN A 128 43.02 -21.62 33.17
CA GLN A 128 42.35 -21.97 31.91
C GLN A 128 40.92 -22.50 32.09
N ALA A 129 40.55 -22.97 33.30
CA ALA A 129 39.16 -23.32 33.62
C ALA A 129 38.19 -22.15 33.36
N SER A 130 38.62 -20.91 33.63
CA SER A 130 37.80 -19.71 33.41
C SER A 130 37.56 -19.38 31.94
N GLU A 131 38.45 -19.81 31.04
CA GLU A 131 38.29 -19.65 29.60
C GLU A 131 37.38 -20.72 29.00
N ILE A 132 37.49 -21.97 29.48
CA ILE A 132 36.54 -23.03 29.14
C ILE A 132 35.13 -22.64 29.58
N GLU A 133 34.95 -22.03 30.75
CA GLU A 133 33.64 -21.57 31.21
C GLU A 133 33.03 -20.50 30.31
N LYS A 134 33.83 -19.56 29.78
CA LYS A 134 33.37 -18.60 28.76
C LYS A 134 32.88 -19.29 27.49
N ILE A 135 33.65 -20.26 26.96
CA ILE A 135 33.27 -21.03 25.77
C ILE A 135 31.99 -21.84 26.03
N LYS A 136 31.80 -22.36 27.24
CA LYS A 136 30.59 -23.09 27.68
C LYS A 136 29.36 -22.18 27.74
N MET A 137 29.51 -20.97 28.27
CA MET A 137 28.43 -19.96 28.34
C MET A 137 28.03 -19.42 26.95
N GLU A 138 29.00 -19.23 26.05
CA GLU A 138 28.69 -18.94 24.63
C GLU A 138 27.88 -20.05 23.97
N LEU A 139 28.26 -21.32 24.17
CA LEU A 139 27.57 -22.46 23.59
C LEU A 139 26.13 -22.58 24.11
N LEU A 140 25.91 -22.34 25.41
CA LEU A 140 24.58 -22.26 26.00
C LEU A 140 23.75 -21.12 25.40
N ARG A 141 24.35 -19.94 25.19
CA ARG A 141 23.64 -18.82 24.55
C ARG A 141 23.19 -19.18 23.13
N VAL A 142 24.05 -19.79 22.32
CA VAL A 142 23.68 -20.28 20.98
C VAL A 142 22.55 -21.29 21.06
N ARG A 143 22.61 -22.26 22.00
CA ARG A 143 21.53 -23.24 22.23
C ARG A 143 20.20 -22.56 22.59
N PHE A 144 20.22 -21.58 23.50
CA PHE A 144 19.00 -20.86 23.89
C PHE A 144 18.47 -19.98 22.75
N ASP A 145 19.34 -19.31 21.98
CA ASP A 145 18.92 -18.55 20.79
C ASP A 145 18.31 -19.48 19.71
N GLU A 146 18.84 -20.70 19.53
CA GLU A 146 18.27 -21.74 18.66
C GLU A 146 16.94 -22.29 19.20
N GLN A 147 16.83 -22.56 20.50
CA GLN A 147 15.59 -23.00 21.14
C GLN A 147 14.50 -21.93 21.07
N VAL A 148 14.82 -20.67 21.37
CA VAL A 148 13.88 -19.54 21.23
C VAL A 148 13.48 -19.31 19.77
N ARG A 149 14.38 -19.52 18.80
CA ARG A 149 14.01 -19.52 17.36
C ARG A 149 13.10 -20.69 16.99
N SER A 150 13.33 -21.87 17.56
CA SER A 150 12.50 -23.07 17.35
C SER A 150 11.11 -22.91 17.98
N GLU A 151 11.03 -22.42 19.22
CA GLU A 151 9.76 -22.13 19.89
C GLU A 151 9.02 -20.97 19.24
N LYS A 152 9.70 -19.88 18.84
CA LYS A 152 9.06 -18.82 18.04
C LYS A 152 8.54 -19.34 16.70
N ARG A 153 9.25 -20.25 16.02
CA ARG A 153 8.72 -20.91 14.81
C ARG A 153 7.48 -21.75 15.10
N LYS A 154 7.41 -22.43 16.25
CA LYS A 154 6.22 -23.19 16.68
C LYS A 154 5.05 -22.29 17.11
N SER A 155 5.31 -21.20 17.82
CA SER A 155 4.26 -20.30 18.33
C SER A 155 3.72 -19.32 17.28
N SER A 156 4.54 -18.93 16.29
CA SER A 156 4.14 -18.01 15.23
C SER A 156 3.64 -18.72 13.96
N GLY A 157 3.82 -20.05 13.90
CA GLY A 157 3.67 -20.86 12.69
C GLY A 157 2.73 -22.06 12.82
N THR A 158 1.77 -22.02 13.76
CA THR A 158 0.61 -22.92 13.70
C THR A 158 -0.04 -22.81 12.32
N ALA A 159 -0.42 -23.94 11.73
CA ALA A 159 -1.23 -23.93 10.52
C ALA A 159 -2.54 -23.16 10.78
N ILE A 160 -3.11 -22.53 9.75
CA ILE A 160 -4.43 -21.89 9.90
C ILE A 160 -5.46 -23.02 10.03
N GLU A 161 -5.85 -23.34 11.25
CA GLU A 161 -6.91 -24.32 11.53
C GLU A 161 -8.30 -23.66 11.42
N SER A 162 -9.32 -24.47 11.11
CA SER A 162 -10.72 -24.11 11.27
C SER A 162 -11.30 -24.87 12.46
N GLU A 163 -11.90 -24.16 13.42
CA GLU A 163 -12.71 -24.82 14.46
C GLU A 163 -14.00 -25.45 13.92
N ALA A 164 -14.47 -25.02 12.73
CA ALA A 164 -15.78 -25.42 12.21
C ALA A 164 -15.79 -26.81 11.56
N THR A 165 -14.63 -27.35 11.18
CA THR A 165 -14.51 -28.57 10.38
C THR A 165 -14.55 -29.88 11.18
N GLY A 166 -14.83 -29.84 12.50
CA GLY A 166 -14.71 -30.99 13.42
C GLY A 166 -15.49 -32.27 13.08
N ASN A 167 -16.39 -32.25 12.10
CA ASN A 167 -17.11 -33.43 11.58
C ASN A 167 -16.45 -34.05 10.32
N LEU A 168 -15.48 -33.37 9.70
CA LEU A 168 -14.75 -33.83 8.51
C LEU A 168 -13.35 -34.30 8.92
N LYS A 169 -12.88 -35.40 8.32
CA LYS A 169 -11.52 -35.88 8.57
C LYS A 169 -10.50 -34.91 7.93
N PRO A 170 -9.42 -34.55 8.64
CA PRO A 170 -8.27 -33.86 8.04
C PRO A 170 -7.70 -34.64 6.86
N TRP A 171 -7.22 -33.97 5.81
CA TRP A 171 -6.62 -34.66 4.65
C TRP A 171 -5.43 -35.54 5.07
N ARG A 172 -4.67 -35.10 6.08
CA ARG A 172 -3.51 -35.81 6.63
C ARG A 172 -3.84 -37.17 7.27
N GLU A 173 -5.11 -37.41 7.60
CA GLU A 173 -5.62 -38.68 8.14
C GLU A 173 -6.24 -39.57 7.05
N VAL A 174 -6.38 -39.05 5.83
CA VAL A 174 -6.98 -39.74 4.68
C VAL A 174 -5.93 -40.15 3.65
N VAL A 175 -4.93 -39.30 3.40
CA VAL A 175 -3.91 -39.54 2.37
C VAL A 175 -2.51 -39.10 2.83
N ASN A 176 -1.52 -39.95 2.60
CA ASN A 176 -0.13 -39.68 2.93
C ASN A 176 0.61 -39.05 1.74
N PRO A 177 1.44 -38.02 1.95
CA PRO A 177 2.44 -37.62 0.97
C PRO A 177 3.50 -38.72 0.81
N HIS A 178 4.10 -38.85 -0.38
CA HIS A 178 5.24 -39.77 -0.58
C HIS A 178 6.40 -39.40 0.36
N LYS A 179 7.25 -40.37 0.71
CA LYS A 179 8.32 -40.22 1.73
C LYS A 179 9.35 -39.14 1.41
N ASP A 180 9.61 -38.90 0.12
CA ASP A 180 10.48 -37.85 -0.43
C ASP A 180 9.90 -36.44 -0.13
N VAL A 181 8.61 -36.23 -0.42
CA VAL A 181 7.86 -35.00 -0.09
C VAL A 181 7.73 -34.85 1.43
N ALA A 182 7.28 -35.89 2.14
CA ALA A 182 7.05 -35.86 3.58
C ALA A 182 8.31 -35.48 4.38
N SER A 183 9.48 -35.97 3.95
CA SER A 183 10.77 -35.71 4.61
C SER A 183 11.47 -34.41 4.19
N GLY A 184 10.91 -33.66 3.23
CA GLY A 184 11.50 -32.43 2.73
C GLY A 184 12.78 -32.63 1.90
N ARG A 185 13.08 -33.87 1.51
CA ARG A 185 14.31 -34.25 0.79
C ARG A 185 14.16 -34.25 -0.73
N TYR A 186 13.10 -33.62 -1.26
CA TYR A 186 12.88 -33.49 -2.69
C TYR A 186 13.96 -32.60 -3.33
N GLN A 187 14.86 -33.18 -4.12
CA GLN A 187 15.88 -32.41 -4.83
C GLN A 187 15.33 -31.85 -6.13
N GLN A 188 15.80 -30.66 -6.56
CA GLN A 188 15.36 -30.03 -7.81
C GLN A 188 15.61 -30.90 -9.06
N ALA A 189 16.59 -31.80 -8.98
CA ALA A 189 16.90 -32.76 -10.04
C ALA A 189 15.90 -33.94 -10.11
N GLU A 190 15.24 -34.31 -9.01
CA GLU A 190 14.32 -35.47 -8.96
C GLU A 190 12.97 -35.23 -9.63
N PHE A 191 12.68 -34.01 -10.09
CA PHE A 191 11.53 -33.72 -10.96
C PHE A 191 11.95 -33.48 -12.43
N ALA A 192 13.22 -33.71 -12.78
CA ALA A 192 13.70 -33.70 -14.14
C ALA A 192 13.90 -35.15 -14.60
N ALA A 193 12.99 -35.63 -15.45
CA ALA A 193 13.21 -36.85 -16.21
C ALA A 193 14.45 -36.67 -17.11
N ASP A 194 15.42 -37.58 -17.03
CA ASP A 194 16.59 -37.64 -17.92
C ASP A 194 16.61 -39.03 -18.58
N LEU A 195 16.29 -39.06 -19.89
CA LEU A 195 16.25 -40.30 -20.68
C LEU A 195 17.63 -40.96 -20.80
N TRP A 196 18.71 -40.17 -20.78
CA TRP A 196 20.08 -40.70 -20.87
C TRP A 196 20.47 -41.42 -19.59
N GLN A 197 20.21 -40.83 -18.41
CA GLN A 197 20.49 -41.48 -17.13
C GLN A 197 19.79 -42.84 -17.03
N VAL A 198 18.49 -42.89 -17.37
CA VAL A 198 17.73 -44.14 -17.37
C VAL A 198 18.28 -45.15 -18.39
N HIS A 199 18.69 -44.69 -19.58
CA HIS A 199 19.29 -45.55 -20.61
C HIS A 199 20.60 -46.19 -20.15
N VAL A 200 21.47 -45.47 -19.42
CA VAL A 200 22.74 -46.02 -18.89
C VAL A 200 22.58 -46.74 -17.54
N GLY A 201 21.37 -46.81 -16.97
CA GLY A 201 21.08 -47.46 -15.68
C GLY A 201 21.39 -46.60 -14.45
N GLU A 202 21.62 -45.31 -14.63
CA GLU A 202 21.81 -44.30 -13.58
C GLU A 202 20.47 -43.65 -13.17
N GLY A 203 20.52 -42.73 -12.20
CA GLY A 203 19.34 -41.97 -11.76
C GLY A 203 18.46 -42.64 -10.71
N SER A 204 17.43 -41.90 -10.28
CA SER A 204 16.51 -42.29 -9.20
C SER A 204 15.65 -43.49 -9.57
N ASP A 205 15.33 -44.32 -8.57
CA ASP A 205 14.57 -45.56 -8.77
C ASP A 205 13.18 -45.34 -9.36
N GLU A 206 12.56 -44.18 -9.11
CA GLU A 206 11.25 -43.80 -9.66
C GLU A 206 11.25 -43.50 -11.17
N TYR A 207 12.39 -43.13 -11.76
CA TYR A 207 12.52 -43.01 -13.22
C TYR A 207 13.21 -44.22 -13.83
N LYS A 208 14.04 -44.95 -13.07
CA LYS A 208 14.80 -46.10 -13.56
C LYS A 208 14.00 -47.40 -13.57
N LYS A 209 13.11 -47.64 -12.61
CA LYS A 209 12.34 -48.90 -12.48
C LYS A 209 10.98 -48.77 -13.20
N PRO A 210 10.67 -49.60 -14.22
CA PRO A 210 9.43 -49.52 -14.99
C PRO A 210 8.15 -49.51 -14.13
N GLY A 211 8.05 -50.41 -13.15
CA GLY A 211 6.86 -50.50 -12.28
C GLY A 211 6.65 -49.27 -11.38
N GLU A 212 7.72 -48.71 -10.80
CA GLU A 212 7.61 -47.49 -9.98
C GLU A 212 7.35 -46.24 -10.84
N PHE A 213 7.89 -46.19 -12.06
CA PHE A 213 7.58 -45.16 -13.03
C PHE A 213 6.08 -45.15 -13.34
N PHE A 214 5.51 -46.25 -13.85
CA PHE A 214 4.08 -46.31 -14.19
C PHE A 214 3.14 -46.16 -12.98
N ARG A 215 3.60 -46.54 -11.77
CA ARG A 215 2.88 -46.28 -10.52
C ARG A 215 2.78 -44.78 -10.18
N ARG A 216 3.82 -43.98 -10.49
CA ARG A 216 3.85 -42.52 -10.26
C ARG A 216 3.34 -41.70 -11.44
N THR A 217 3.26 -42.29 -12.64
CA THR A 217 2.70 -41.66 -13.85
C THR A 217 1.18 -41.70 -13.85
N TYR A 218 0.54 -40.61 -14.29
CA TYR A 218 -0.85 -40.61 -14.73
C TYR A 218 -0.88 -40.83 -16.25
N LEU A 219 -1.64 -41.84 -16.71
CA LEU A 219 -1.83 -42.09 -18.14
C LEU A 219 -2.91 -41.14 -18.67
N THR A 220 -2.47 -39.97 -19.14
CA THR A 220 -3.31 -39.00 -19.85
C THR A 220 -3.88 -39.63 -21.13
N GLU A 221 -4.99 -39.11 -21.66
CA GLU A 221 -5.56 -39.60 -22.92
C GLU A 221 -4.52 -39.54 -24.06
N SER A 222 -3.77 -38.45 -24.12
CA SER A 222 -2.68 -38.26 -25.10
C SER A 222 -1.52 -39.23 -24.93
N LEU A 223 -1.12 -39.56 -23.70
CA LEU A 223 -0.07 -40.55 -23.43
C LEU A 223 -0.58 -41.97 -23.69
N LYS A 224 -1.81 -42.29 -23.26
CA LYS A 224 -2.44 -43.59 -23.51
C LYS A 224 -2.50 -43.86 -25.01
N ARG A 225 -2.96 -42.89 -25.81
CA ARG A 225 -2.97 -42.98 -27.27
C ARG A 225 -1.58 -43.19 -27.86
N LEU A 226 -0.59 -42.39 -27.46
CA LEU A 226 0.81 -42.54 -27.89
C LEU A 226 1.35 -43.96 -27.62
N LEU A 227 1.07 -44.53 -26.45
CA LEU A 227 1.49 -45.89 -26.11
C LEU A 227 0.71 -46.94 -26.94
N THR A 228 -0.60 -46.75 -27.15
CA THR A 228 -1.42 -47.65 -27.98
C THR A 228 -0.93 -47.70 -29.43
N ASP A 229 -0.73 -46.53 -30.04
CA ASP A 229 -0.28 -46.41 -31.43
C ASP A 229 1.16 -46.96 -31.59
N ALA A 230 2.02 -46.78 -30.58
CA ALA A 230 3.34 -47.40 -30.54
C ALA A 230 3.31 -48.93 -30.43
N VAL A 231 2.38 -49.51 -29.65
CA VAL A 231 2.21 -50.96 -29.55
C VAL A 231 1.76 -51.54 -30.89
N ARG A 232 0.77 -50.93 -31.56
CA ARG A 232 0.33 -51.37 -32.89
C ARG A 232 1.46 -51.33 -33.92
N ARG A 233 2.13 -50.17 -34.03
CA ARG A 233 3.24 -49.96 -34.99
C ARG A 233 4.37 -50.97 -34.81
N LEU A 234 4.73 -51.30 -33.57
CA LEU A 234 5.82 -52.24 -33.28
C LEU A 234 5.36 -53.70 -33.34
N ALA A 235 4.07 -54.01 -33.11
CA ALA A 235 3.48 -55.32 -33.37
C ALA A 235 3.41 -55.65 -34.88
N GLY A 236 3.45 -54.64 -35.75
CA GLY A 236 3.36 -54.78 -37.22
C GLY A 236 2.00 -54.42 -37.80
N ASP A 237 1.11 -53.87 -36.99
CA ASP A 237 -0.19 -53.33 -37.36
C ASP A 237 -0.11 -51.83 -37.71
N ASP A 238 -1.26 -51.23 -38.02
CA ASP A 238 -1.37 -49.82 -38.41
C ASP A 238 -1.09 -48.86 -37.24
N GLY A 239 -0.28 -47.82 -37.51
CA GLY A 239 0.19 -46.87 -36.51
C GLY A 239 1.27 -45.94 -37.06
N ASP A 240 1.41 -44.75 -36.45
CA ASP A 240 2.29 -43.71 -36.97
C ASP A 240 3.78 -44.09 -36.89
N PRO A 241 4.56 -43.98 -37.98
CA PRO A 241 5.96 -44.38 -38.00
C PRO A 241 6.91 -43.33 -37.40
N VAL A 242 6.50 -42.05 -37.43
CA VAL A 242 7.26 -40.90 -36.97
C VAL A 242 6.34 -40.02 -36.12
N VAL A 243 6.67 -39.89 -34.83
CA VAL A 243 5.91 -39.08 -33.88
C VAL A 243 6.77 -37.94 -33.38
N GLN A 244 6.27 -36.71 -33.52
CA GLN A 244 6.89 -35.53 -32.95
C GLN A 244 6.19 -35.15 -31.65
N LEU A 245 6.94 -35.17 -30.54
CA LEU A 245 6.46 -34.73 -29.24
C LEU A 245 6.57 -33.20 -29.15
N GLN A 246 5.46 -32.52 -29.43
CA GLN A 246 5.29 -31.08 -29.18
C GLN A 246 4.85 -30.86 -27.74
N THR A 247 5.42 -29.84 -27.07
CA THR A 247 4.91 -29.39 -25.76
C THR A 247 5.03 -27.89 -25.60
N ASN A 248 3.96 -27.27 -25.09
CA ASN A 248 3.89 -25.84 -24.76
C ASN A 248 4.61 -25.54 -23.42
N PHE A 249 5.87 -26.00 -23.35
CA PHE A 249 6.86 -25.86 -22.28
C PHE A 249 6.48 -26.45 -20.90
N GLY A 250 7.27 -27.44 -20.46
CA GLY A 250 7.23 -27.99 -19.10
C GLY A 250 6.87 -29.48 -18.97
N GLY A 251 7.90 -30.35 -19.03
CA GLY A 251 7.90 -31.67 -18.35
C GLY A 251 7.28 -32.88 -19.06
N GLY A 252 6.71 -32.75 -20.26
CA GLY A 252 6.02 -33.85 -20.95
C GLY A 252 6.87 -34.75 -21.86
N LYS A 253 7.83 -34.18 -22.62
CA LYS A 253 8.50 -34.87 -23.75
C LYS A 253 9.35 -36.06 -23.30
N THR A 254 10.39 -35.81 -22.51
CA THR A 254 11.28 -36.84 -21.94
C THR A 254 10.51 -37.83 -21.06
N HIS A 255 9.43 -37.41 -20.39
CA HIS A 255 8.57 -38.32 -19.63
C HIS A 255 7.78 -39.29 -20.53
N SER A 256 7.23 -38.81 -21.65
CA SER A 256 6.54 -39.66 -22.64
C SER A 256 7.52 -40.61 -23.34
N MET A 257 8.75 -40.15 -23.63
CA MET A 257 9.83 -41.01 -24.11
C MET A 257 10.23 -42.08 -23.08
N LEU A 258 10.30 -41.75 -21.79
CA LEU A 258 10.53 -42.74 -20.73
C LEU A 258 9.39 -43.76 -20.64
N ALA A 259 8.14 -43.35 -20.81
CA ALA A 259 7.00 -44.26 -20.83
C ALA A 259 7.12 -45.29 -21.98
N LEU A 260 7.48 -44.83 -23.18
CA LEU A 260 7.77 -45.71 -24.32
C LEU A 260 8.99 -46.62 -24.04
N TYR A 261 10.09 -46.05 -23.54
CA TYR A 261 11.32 -46.78 -23.20
C TYR A 261 11.07 -47.90 -22.17
N HIS A 262 10.19 -47.65 -21.19
CA HIS A 262 9.83 -48.60 -20.14
C HIS A 262 8.78 -49.62 -20.56
N LEU A 263 7.81 -49.23 -21.39
CA LEU A 263 6.84 -50.17 -21.98
C LEU A 263 7.56 -51.29 -22.74
N PHE A 264 8.58 -50.93 -23.52
CA PHE A 264 9.41 -51.88 -24.28
C PHE A 264 10.69 -52.33 -23.54
N SER A 265 10.69 -52.30 -22.20
CA SER A 265 11.84 -52.72 -21.37
C SER A 265 12.02 -54.24 -21.24
N GLY A 266 11.05 -55.03 -21.69
CA GLY A 266 10.96 -56.46 -21.39
C GLY A 266 10.26 -56.78 -20.07
N THR A 267 9.83 -55.77 -19.31
CA THR A 267 8.96 -55.94 -18.12
C THR A 267 7.58 -56.43 -18.55
N ALA A 268 6.98 -57.33 -17.78
CA ALA A 268 5.64 -57.84 -18.09
C ALA A 268 4.58 -56.72 -17.97
N PRO A 269 3.64 -56.59 -18.94
CA PRO A 269 2.60 -55.55 -18.91
C PRO A 269 1.79 -55.49 -17.60
N SER A 270 1.51 -56.65 -16.99
CA SER A 270 0.78 -56.76 -15.71
C SER A 270 1.52 -56.20 -14.48
N GLN A 271 2.79 -55.80 -14.63
CA GLN A 271 3.56 -55.08 -13.61
C GLN A 271 3.57 -53.56 -13.85
N LEU A 272 2.98 -53.09 -14.95
CA LEU A 272 2.95 -51.69 -15.38
C LEU A 272 1.52 -51.15 -15.24
N LEU A 273 1.26 -50.38 -14.18
CA LEU A 273 -0.08 -49.92 -13.83
C LEU A 273 -0.77 -49.17 -14.99
N GLY A 274 -1.93 -49.66 -15.42
CA GLY A 274 -2.75 -49.05 -16.48
C GLY A 274 -2.36 -49.45 -17.91
N ILE A 275 -1.32 -50.26 -18.11
CA ILE A 275 -0.94 -50.76 -19.43
C ILE A 275 -1.90 -51.85 -19.94
N ASP A 276 -2.64 -52.54 -19.07
CA ASP A 276 -3.66 -53.52 -19.49
C ASP A 276 -4.71 -52.89 -20.44
N ASP A 277 -5.12 -51.65 -20.17
CA ASP A 277 -6.03 -50.91 -21.05
C ASP A 277 -5.37 -50.51 -22.38
N VAL A 278 -4.07 -50.17 -22.38
CA VAL A 278 -3.29 -49.88 -23.61
C VAL A 278 -3.18 -51.13 -24.48
N MET A 279 -2.89 -52.29 -23.88
CA MET A 279 -2.81 -53.58 -24.58
C MET A 279 -4.16 -53.97 -25.19
N LYS A 280 -5.24 -53.78 -24.43
CA LYS A 280 -6.61 -54.03 -24.86
C LYS A 280 -7.03 -53.13 -26.02
N ASP A 281 -6.76 -51.82 -25.93
CA ASP A 281 -7.09 -50.86 -26.99
C ASP A 281 -6.21 -51.06 -28.24
N ALA A 282 -4.97 -51.55 -28.07
CA ALA A 282 -4.09 -51.93 -29.17
C ALA A 282 -4.55 -53.23 -29.86
N GLY A 283 -5.30 -54.10 -29.17
CA GLY A 283 -5.70 -55.43 -29.67
C GLY A 283 -4.61 -56.51 -29.52
N VAL A 284 -3.56 -56.23 -28.74
CA VAL A 284 -2.35 -57.06 -28.66
C VAL A 284 -2.29 -57.78 -27.31
N THR A 285 -1.97 -59.07 -27.31
CA THR A 285 -1.87 -59.89 -26.09
C THR A 285 -0.46 -60.00 -25.51
N LYS A 286 0.57 -59.73 -26.31
CA LYS A 286 1.98 -59.80 -25.91
C LYS A 286 2.79 -58.72 -26.65
N LEU A 287 3.57 -57.94 -25.90
CA LEU A 287 4.50 -56.98 -26.50
C LEU A 287 5.62 -57.69 -27.29
N PRO A 288 6.04 -57.15 -28.45
CA PRO A 288 7.22 -57.62 -29.17
C PRO A 288 8.51 -57.37 -28.35
N ASP A 289 9.58 -58.14 -28.63
CA ASP A 289 10.94 -57.74 -28.21
C ASP A 289 11.40 -56.61 -29.14
N VAL A 290 11.76 -55.46 -28.56
CA VAL A 290 12.02 -54.22 -29.30
C VAL A 290 13.40 -53.69 -28.95
N LYS A 291 14.23 -53.44 -29.98
CA LYS A 291 15.51 -52.74 -29.79
C LYS A 291 15.26 -51.26 -29.56
N ARG A 292 15.74 -50.76 -28.41
CA ARG A 292 15.54 -49.37 -27.96
C ARG A 292 16.82 -48.57 -28.21
N VAL A 293 16.77 -47.64 -29.15
CA VAL A 293 17.83 -46.67 -29.45
C VAL A 293 17.49 -45.36 -28.75
N VAL A 294 18.47 -44.75 -28.08
CA VAL A 294 18.36 -43.48 -27.36
C VAL A 294 19.50 -42.57 -27.80
N LEU A 295 19.13 -41.47 -28.47
CA LEU A 295 20.03 -40.41 -28.89
C LEU A 295 19.66 -39.13 -28.14
N VAL A 296 20.57 -38.59 -27.32
CA VAL A 296 20.30 -37.38 -26.52
C VAL A 296 21.30 -36.28 -26.88
N GLY A 297 20.79 -35.20 -27.46
CA GLY A 297 21.62 -34.22 -28.17
C GLY A 297 22.53 -33.35 -27.30
N ASN A 298 22.30 -33.30 -25.99
CA ASN A 298 23.18 -32.64 -25.01
C ASN A 298 24.19 -33.60 -24.34
N ARG A 299 24.14 -34.91 -24.64
CA ARG A 299 25.05 -35.95 -24.11
C ARG A 299 26.05 -36.45 -25.15
N ILE A 300 25.62 -36.57 -26.41
CA ILE A 300 26.48 -37.02 -27.51
C ILE A 300 27.28 -35.82 -28.05
N SER A 301 28.61 -35.91 -28.04
CA SER A 301 29.51 -34.84 -28.49
C SER A 301 29.71 -34.90 -30.01
N PRO A 302 29.42 -33.84 -30.78
CA PRO A 302 29.71 -33.80 -32.21
C PRO A 302 31.20 -33.61 -32.54
N GLY A 303 31.98 -33.11 -31.58
CA GLY A 303 33.41 -32.79 -31.76
C GLY A 303 34.37 -33.94 -31.41
N ASN A 304 33.91 -34.96 -30.68
CA ASN A 304 34.78 -35.99 -30.10
C ASN A 304 34.24 -37.40 -30.37
N PRO A 305 34.99 -38.27 -31.07
CA PRO A 305 34.62 -39.67 -31.24
C PRO A 305 34.55 -40.42 -29.91
N VAL A 306 33.62 -41.37 -29.79
CA VAL A 306 33.42 -42.19 -28.59
C VAL A 306 33.78 -43.64 -28.88
N THR A 307 34.72 -44.20 -28.12
CA THR A 307 35.05 -45.63 -28.16
C THR A 307 34.08 -46.41 -27.27
N LYS A 308 33.39 -47.38 -27.87
CA LYS A 308 32.42 -48.26 -27.23
C LYS A 308 33.10 -49.46 -26.54
N PRO A 309 32.41 -50.17 -25.61
CA PRO A 309 32.99 -51.32 -24.90
C PRO A 309 33.46 -52.48 -25.80
N ASP A 310 32.95 -52.59 -27.04
CA ASP A 310 33.35 -53.59 -28.05
C ASP A 310 34.51 -53.11 -28.96
N GLY A 311 35.13 -51.97 -28.63
CA GLY A 311 36.19 -51.33 -29.38
C GLY A 311 35.74 -50.55 -30.62
N THR A 312 34.44 -50.42 -30.86
CA THR A 312 33.92 -49.62 -31.98
C THR A 312 34.12 -48.13 -31.71
N VAL A 313 34.68 -47.39 -32.67
CA VAL A 313 34.82 -45.92 -32.58
C VAL A 313 33.68 -45.29 -33.37
N VAL A 314 32.82 -44.54 -32.69
CA VAL A 314 31.64 -43.87 -33.25
C VAL A 314 31.89 -42.36 -33.30
N ARG A 315 31.57 -41.69 -34.40
CA ARG A 315 31.74 -40.24 -34.60
C ARG A 315 30.43 -39.47 -34.77
N THR A 316 29.38 -40.15 -35.23
CA THR A 316 28.15 -39.54 -35.76
C THR A 316 26.88 -40.08 -35.07
N LEU A 317 25.75 -39.37 -35.17
CA LEU A 317 24.46 -39.88 -34.66
C LEU A 317 23.98 -41.14 -35.39
N TRP A 318 24.28 -41.30 -36.69
CA TRP A 318 23.90 -42.51 -37.43
C TRP A 318 24.80 -43.70 -37.09
N GLY A 319 26.10 -43.46 -36.83
CA GLY A 319 26.99 -44.45 -36.25
C GLY A 319 26.51 -44.90 -34.87
N GLU A 320 26.07 -43.98 -34.01
CA GLU A 320 25.50 -44.28 -32.69
C GLU A 320 24.22 -45.12 -32.82
N LEU A 321 23.30 -44.71 -33.69
CA LEU A 321 22.06 -45.41 -33.98
C LEU A 321 22.31 -46.86 -34.45
N ALA A 322 23.21 -47.04 -35.42
CA ALA A 322 23.55 -48.36 -35.94
C ALA A 322 24.19 -49.23 -34.86
N TRP A 323 25.12 -48.68 -34.06
CA TRP A 323 25.73 -49.39 -32.95
C TRP A 323 24.72 -49.80 -31.87
N GLN A 324 23.74 -48.95 -31.53
CA GLN A 324 22.70 -49.31 -30.57
C GLN A 324 21.68 -50.34 -31.12
N LEU A 325 21.42 -50.39 -32.43
CA LEU A 325 20.54 -51.41 -33.03
C LEU A 325 21.14 -52.82 -33.02
N GLY A 326 22.43 -52.96 -33.39
CA GLY A 326 23.04 -54.27 -33.65
C GLY A 326 24.54 -54.38 -33.32
N GLY A 327 25.05 -53.46 -32.50
CA GLY A 327 26.47 -53.39 -32.12
C GLY A 327 27.40 -53.22 -33.32
N LYS A 328 28.63 -53.72 -33.17
CA LYS A 328 29.67 -53.74 -34.21
C LYS A 328 29.21 -54.27 -35.58
N LYS A 329 28.25 -55.21 -35.66
CA LYS A 329 27.75 -55.76 -36.93
C LYS A 329 26.89 -54.75 -37.71
N ALA A 330 25.98 -54.07 -37.03
CA ALA A 330 25.17 -53.02 -37.63
C ALA A 330 26.02 -51.78 -37.95
N PHE A 331 26.93 -51.37 -37.04
CA PHE A 331 27.86 -50.28 -37.30
C PHE A 331 28.73 -50.52 -38.55
N ALA A 332 29.18 -51.75 -38.79
CA ALA A 332 29.98 -52.08 -39.98
C ALA A 332 29.26 -51.82 -41.33
N ARG A 333 27.91 -51.73 -41.36
CA ARG A 333 27.18 -51.33 -42.58
C ARG A 333 27.29 -49.82 -42.89
N VAL A 334 27.55 -48.99 -41.87
CA VAL A 334 27.62 -47.51 -41.98
C VAL A 334 28.98 -46.94 -41.57
N SER A 335 29.99 -47.78 -41.35
CA SER A 335 31.28 -47.33 -40.81
C SER A 335 32.02 -46.38 -41.76
N ALA A 336 31.86 -46.58 -43.07
CA ALA A 336 32.42 -45.67 -44.09
C ALA A 336 31.72 -44.30 -44.09
N ASP A 337 30.43 -44.25 -43.73
CA ASP A 337 29.64 -43.03 -43.64
C ASP A 337 29.89 -42.29 -42.32
N ASP A 338 30.12 -43.02 -41.22
CA ASP A 338 30.59 -42.47 -39.95
C ASP A 338 32.01 -41.88 -40.09
N GLU A 339 32.92 -42.58 -40.77
CA GLU A 339 34.30 -42.12 -41.00
C GLU A 339 34.39 -40.87 -41.88
N LYS A 340 33.53 -40.76 -42.89
CA LYS A 340 33.48 -39.61 -43.81
C LYS A 340 32.53 -38.50 -43.35
N ALA A 341 31.80 -38.74 -42.27
CA ALA A 341 30.72 -37.90 -41.77
C ALA A 341 29.67 -37.54 -42.86
N THR A 342 29.23 -38.54 -43.63
CA THR A 342 28.20 -38.43 -44.68
C THR A 342 26.91 -39.17 -44.31
N SER A 343 25.75 -38.72 -44.83
CA SER A 343 24.47 -39.39 -44.55
C SER A 343 24.39 -40.78 -45.20
N PRO A 344 24.08 -41.86 -44.45
CA PRO A 344 24.08 -43.24 -44.96
C PRO A 344 22.86 -43.63 -45.83
N GLY A 345 21.89 -42.71 -46.02
CA GLY A 345 20.74 -42.94 -46.90
C GLY A 345 19.90 -44.18 -46.53
N ASP A 346 19.55 -44.98 -47.53
CA ASP A 346 18.63 -46.14 -47.41
C ASP A 346 19.18 -47.30 -46.55
N ALA A 347 20.48 -47.31 -46.25
CA ALA A 347 21.07 -48.29 -45.33
C ALA A 347 20.42 -48.23 -43.93
N LEU A 348 19.87 -47.08 -43.54
CA LEU A 348 19.07 -46.93 -42.31
C LEU A 348 17.80 -47.79 -42.35
N ARG A 349 17.07 -47.81 -43.47
CA ARG A 349 15.87 -48.64 -43.66
C ARG A 349 16.21 -50.13 -43.64
N GLU A 350 17.33 -50.53 -44.24
CA GLU A 350 17.80 -51.92 -44.16
C GLU A 350 18.09 -52.34 -42.72
N LEU A 351 18.86 -51.52 -41.97
CA LEU A 351 19.18 -51.76 -40.56
C LEU A 351 17.92 -51.85 -39.69
N MET A 352 16.96 -50.94 -39.87
CA MET A 352 15.69 -50.96 -39.13
C MET A 352 14.86 -52.23 -39.39
N ASN A 353 14.92 -52.80 -40.60
CA ASN A 353 14.21 -54.03 -40.93
C ASN A 353 14.98 -55.30 -40.54
N GLU A 354 16.31 -55.29 -40.56
CA GLU A 354 17.16 -56.43 -40.17
C GLU A 354 17.23 -56.63 -38.65
N TYR A 355 17.33 -55.53 -37.90
CA TYR A 355 17.46 -55.55 -36.43
C TYR A 355 16.17 -55.14 -35.69
N GLY A 356 15.07 -54.91 -36.42
CA GLY A 356 13.76 -54.59 -35.85
C GLY A 356 13.03 -55.81 -35.26
N PRO A 357 11.94 -55.60 -34.50
CA PRO A 357 11.28 -54.32 -34.20
C PRO A 357 12.15 -53.34 -33.42
N CYS A 358 12.07 -52.04 -33.72
CA CYS A 358 12.90 -51.03 -33.07
C CYS A 358 12.18 -49.71 -32.75
N LEU A 359 12.50 -49.17 -31.57
CA LEU A 359 12.06 -47.88 -31.07
C LEU A 359 13.27 -46.94 -31.04
N ILE A 360 13.20 -45.82 -31.74
CA ILE A 360 14.27 -44.82 -31.82
C ILE A 360 13.79 -43.54 -31.14
N LEU A 361 14.41 -43.17 -30.02
CA LEU A 361 14.09 -41.97 -29.25
C LEU A 361 15.19 -40.93 -29.44
N ILE A 362 14.82 -39.74 -29.94
CA ILE A 362 15.75 -38.61 -30.13
C ILE A 362 15.31 -37.43 -29.26
N ASP A 363 15.96 -37.27 -28.11
CA ASP A 363 15.73 -36.17 -27.18
C ASP A 363 16.75 -35.03 -27.41
N GLU A 364 16.31 -33.78 -27.24
CA GLU A 364 17.13 -32.57 -27.42
C GLU A 364 17.87 -32.47 -28.78
N TRP A 365 17.25 -32.87 -29.90
CA TRP A 365 17.90 -32.89 -31.22
C TRP A 365 18.42 -31.51 -31.66
N VAL A 366 17.68 -30.43 -31.38
CA VAL A 366 18.13 -29.04 -31.65
C VAL A 366 19.42 -28.71 -30.91
N ALA A 367 19.60 -29.22 -29.68
CA ALA A 367 20.79 -28.98 -28.88
C ALA A 367 22.05 -29.62 -29.48
N TYR A 368 21.90 -30.73 -30.21
CA TYR A 368 22.97 -31.31 -31.03
C TYR A 368 23.20 -30.49 -32.31
N ALA A 369 22.14 -30.26 -33.09
CA ALA A 369 22.24 -29.62 -34.40
C ALA A 369 22.89 -28.23 -34.33
N ARG A 370 22.58 -27.41 -33.31
CA ARG A 370 23.16 -26.07 -33.12
C ARG A 370 24.66 -26.05 -32.82
N GLN A 371 25.26 -27.19 -32.44
CA GLN A 371 26.70 -27.33 -32.21
C GLN A 371 27.48 -27.63 -33.50
N LEU A 372 26.79 -27.97 -34.59
CA LEU A 372 27.41 -28.24 -35.88
C LEU A 372 27.70 -26.93 -36.64
N HIS A 373 28.69 -26.97 -37.53
CA HIS A 373 29.11 -25.85 -38.35
C HIS A 373 28.74 -26.06 -39.82
N ASP A 374 28.68 -24.98 -40.60
CA ASP A 374 28.44 -25.06 -42.06
C ASP A 374 29.65 -25.70 -42.78
N ALA A 375 30.85 -25.54 -42.24
CA ALA A 375 32.05 -26.26 -42.64
C ALA A 375 32.05 -27.70 -42.09
N SER A 376 32.75 -28.60 -42.78
CA SER A 376 32.93 -30.00 -42.32
C SER A 376 34.21 -30.13 -41.47
N ASP A 377 34.30 -29.36 -40.40
CA ASP A 377 35.46 -29.32 -39.48
C ASP A 377 35.31 -30.24 -38.25
N LEU A 378 34.09 -30.71 -37.95
CA LEU A 378 33.81 -31.62 -36.84
C LEU A 378 33.69 -33.09 -37.30
N PRO A 379 34.09 -34.08 -36.49
CA PRO A 379 33.91 -35.51 -36.79
C PRO A 379 32.47 -35.95 -37.04
N ALA A 380 31.48 -35.23 -36.51
CA ALA A 380 30.06 -35.47 -36.79
C ALA A 380 29.55 -34.93 -38.15
N GLY A 381 30.40 -34.21 -38.90
CA GLY A 381 30.06 -33.61 -40.18
C GLY A 381 29.50 -32.19 -40.06
N SER A 382 29.04 -31.64 -41.18
CA SER A 382 28.48 -30.29 -41.25
C SER A 382 26.98 -30.25 -40.92
N PHE A 383 26.51 -29.03 -40.63
CA PHE A 383 25.11 -28.68 -40.39
C PHE A 383 24.20 -29.16 -41.52
N GLU A 384 24.56 -28.93 -42.79
CA GLU A 384 23.79 -29.39 -43.96
C GLU A 384 23.69 -30.93 -44.05
N THR A 385 24.79 -31.65 -43.84
CA THR A 385 24.79 -33.12 -43.88
C THR A 385 23.87 -33.71 -42.80
N HIS A 386 23.76 -33.05 -41.66
CA HIS A 386 22.88 -33.46 -40.57
C HIS A 386 21.39 -33.35 -40.91
N PHE A 387 20.96 -32.37 -41.72
CA PHE A 387 19.58 -32.30 -42.23
C PHE A 387 19.32 -33.38 -43.29
N THR A 388 20.31 -33.68 -44.13
CA THR A 388 20.24 -34.81 -45.07
C THR A 388 20.11 -36.15 -44.32
N PHE A 389 20.77 -36.31 -43.17
CA PHE A 389 20.54 -37.44 -42.27
C PHE A 389 19.14 -37.42 -41.65
N ALA A 390 18.66 -36.27 -41.14
CA ALA A 390 17.33 -36.16 -40.55
C ALA A 390 16.23 -36.56 -41.54
N GLN A 391 16.33 -36.12 -42.80
CA GLN A 391 15.40 -36.51 -43.87
C GLN A 391 15.48 -38.00 -44.22
N ALA A 392 16.71 -38.53 -44.38
CA ALA A 392 16.92 -39.95 -44.67
C ALA A 392 16.38 -40.85 -43.54
N LEU A 393 16.54 -40.42 -42.28
CA LEU A 393 16.06 -41.13 -41.10
C LEU A 393 14.53 -41.18 -41.04
N THR A 394 13.85 -40.05 -41.27
CA THR A 394 12.37 -40.00 -41.21
C THR A 394 11.72 -40.80 -42.35
N GLU A 395 12.26 -40.74 -43.57
CA GLU A 395 11.77 -41.57 -44.68
C GLU A 395 12.09 -43.05 -44.47
N SER A 396 13.27 -43.38 -43.90
CA SER A 396 13.62 -44.78 -43.57
C SER A 396 12.71 -45.37 -42.50
N ALA A 397 12.38 -44.62 -41.45
CA ALA A 397 11.47 -45.05 -40.38
C ALA A 397 10.04 -45.26 -40.90
N LYS A 398 9.59 -44.42 -41.84
CA LYS A 398 8.32 -44.56 -42.56
C LYS A 398 8.24 -45.82 -43.40
N LEU A 399 9.32 -46.14 -44.13
CA LEU A 399 9.39 -47.29 -45.04
C LEU A 399 9.79 -48.61 -44.36
N ALA A 400 10.32 -48.57 -43.14
CA ALA A 400 10.56 -49.75 -42.33
C ALA A 400 9.24 -50.36 -41.83
N LYS A 401 9.21 -51.68 -41.58
CA LYS A 401 7.98 -52.39 -41.21
C LYS A 401 7.57 -52.18 -39.76
N GLN A 402 8.52 -52.35 -38.84
CA GLN A 402 8.29 -52.33 -37.39
C GLN A 402 9.28 -51.37 -36.71
N CYS A 403 9.32 -50.13 -37.21
CA CYS A 403 10.13 -49.05 -36.65
C CYS A 403 9.22 -47.91 -36.18
N LEU A 404 9.46 -47.41 -34.97
CA LEU A 404 8.87 -46.17 -34.45
C LEU A 404 9.99 -45.18 -34.13
N LEU A 405 9.96 -44.02 -34.78
CA LEU A 405 10.84 -42.90 -34.50
C LEU A 405 10.09 -41.83 -33.70
N VAL A 406 10.56 -41.51 -32.50
CA VAL A 406 9.97 -40.48 -31.63
C VAL A 406 10.99 -39.38 -31.37
N ILE A 407 10.60 -38.15 -31.67
CA ILE A 407 11.48 -36.98 -31.66
C ILE A 407 10.92 -35.92 -30.72
N SER A 408 11.78 -35.32 -29.88
CA SER A 408 11.43 -34.11 -29.14
C SER A 408 11.84 -32.87 -29.94
N LEU A 409 10.95 -31.89 -30.10
CA LEU A 409 11.32 -30.54 -30.55
C LEU A 409 10.72 -29.47 -29.64
N PRO A 410 11.37 -28.31 -29.47
CA PRO A 410 10.73 -27.10 -28.95
C PRO A 410 9.56 -26.65 -29.86
N THR A 411 8.50 -26.10 -29.26
CA THR A 411 7.42 -25.45 -30.01
C THR A 411 7.74 -23.96 -30.13
N SER A 412 7.66 -23.38 -31.33
CA SER A 412 7.71 -21.93 -31.55
C SER A 412 6.35 -21.41 -32.02
N ASP A 413 5.75 -20.52 -31.22
CA ASP A 413 4.45 -19.89 -31.46
C ASP A 413 4.68 -18.41 -31.81
N THR A 414 5.00 -18.15 -33.07
CA THR A 414 5.39 -16.85 -33.63
C THR A 414 4.33 -15.74 -33.53
N ALA A 415 3.15 -16.02 -32.95
CA ALA A 415 2.05 -15.10 -32.74
C ALA A 415 1.82 -14.68 -31.28
N SER A 416 2.59 -15.21 -30.31
CA SER A 416 2.42 -14.89 -28.89
C SER A 416 3.34 -13.74 -28.42
N PRO A 417 2.93 -12.90 -27.45
CA PRO A 417 3.76 -11.83 -26.86
C PRO A 417 4.96 -12.34 -26.04
N HIS A 418 5.28 -13.64 -26.09
CA HIS A 418 6.30 -14.32 -25.28
C HIS A 418 7.61 -14.64 -26.04
N ALA A 419 7.79 -14.11 -27.26
CA ALA A 419 8.91 -14.42 -28.18
C ALA A 419 10.34 -14.28 -27.57
N GLN A 420 10.52 -13.48 -26.51
CA GLN A 420 11.81 -13.37 -25.81
C GLN A 420 12.18 -14.62 -24.99
N THR A 421 11.20 -15.43 -24.58
CA THR A 421 11.43 -16.72 -23.88
C THR A 421 12.13 -17.72 -24.80
N GLU A 422 11.82 -17.63 -26.10
CA GLU A 422 12.21 -18.60 -27.13
C GLU A 422 13.72 -18.56 -27.41
N ASP A 423 14.35 -17.37 -27.35
CA ASP A 423 15.79 -17.20 -27.54
C ASP A 423 16.62 -18.01 -26.52
N VAL A 424 16.12 -18.16 -25.29
CA VAL A 424 16.87 -18.77 -24.18
C VAL A 424 16.86 -20.30 -24.26
N GLU A 425 15.72 -20.92 -24.55
CA GLU A 425 15.64 -22.39 -24.69
C GLU A 425 16.21 -22.88 -26.03
N VAL A 426 15.97 -22.15 -27.12
CA VAL A 426 16.45 -22.52 -28.45
C VAL A 426 17.95 -22.22 -28.61
N GLY A 427 18.46 -21.20 -27.90
CA GLY A 427 19.88 -20.86 -27.85
C GLY A 427 20.32 -19.90 -28.95
N GLY A 428 19.54 -18.83 -29.16
CA GLY A 428 19.81 -17.78 -30.14
C GLY A 428 19.57 -18.17 -31.61
N GLU A 429 20.07 -17.33 -32.51
CA GLU A 429 19.79 -17.39 -33.96
C GLU A 429 20.11 -18.75 -34.61
N ARG A 430 21.27 -19.34 -34.30
CA ARG A 430 21.65 -20.68 -34.82
C ARG A 430 20.71 -21.78 -34.35
N GLY A 431 20.19 -21.68 -33.12
CA GLY A 431 19.18 -22.59 -32.62
C GLY A 431 17.86 -22.46 -33.37
N ARG A 432 17.40 -21.22 -33.65
CA ARG A 432 16.18 -20.97 -34.44
C ARG A 432 16.31 -21.56 -35.84
N ALA A 433 17.43 -21.27 -36.52
CA ALA A 433 17.72 -21.83 -37.84
C ALA A 433 17.74 -23.37 -37.84
N ALA A 434 18.26 -24.00 -36.78
CA ALA A 434 18.23 -25.45 -36.63
C ALA A 434 16.81 -26.00 -36.40
N LEU A 435 16.02 -25.36 -35.53
CA LEU A 435 14.64 -25.72 -35.25
C LEU A 435 13.76 -25.62 -36.50
N ASP A 436 13.79 -24.49 -37.20
CA ASP A 436 12.95 -24.25 -38.38
C ASP A 436 13.26 -25.24 -39.51
N ARG A 437 14.55 -25.55 -39.73
CA ARG A 437 14.97 -26.57 -40.70
C ARG A 437 14.53 -27.97 -40.28
N LEU A 438 14.67 -28.37 -39.00
CA LEU A 438 14.19 -29.67 -38.51
C LEU A 438 12.65 -29.78 -38.68
N ARG A 439 11.89 -28.74 -38.31
CA ARG A 439 10.43 -28.68 -38.52
C ARG A 439 10.06 -28.85 -39.99
N ASN A 440 10.76 -28.17 -40.91
CA ASN A 440 10.48 -28.25 -42.34
C ASN A 440 10.77 -29.63 -42.96
N VAL A 441 11.72 -30.38 -42.40
CA VAL A 441 12.04 -31.76 -42.82
C VAL A 441 11.02 -32.76 -42.26
N ILE A 442 10.75 -32.71 -40.95
CA ILE A 442 9.96 -33.73 -40.24
C ILE A 442 8.45 -33.50 -40.42
N GLY A 443 8.01 -32.24 -40.51
CA GLY A 443 6.60 -31.81 -40.63
C GLY A 443 5.85 -32.28 -41.89
N ARG A 444 6.53 -32.97 -42.81
CA ARG A 444 5.93 -33.61 -44.00
C ARG A 444 5.53 -35.07 -43.76
N VAL A 445 5.94 -35.67 -42.65
CA VAL A 445 5.88 -37.12 -42.38
C VAL A 445 5.27 -37.44 -41.01
N GLU A 446 5.24 -36.48 -40.08
CA GLU A 446 4.89 -36.71 -38.67
C GLU A 446 3.39 -36.70 -38.35
N ALA A 447 3.02 -37.46 -37.32
CA ALA A 447 1.84 -37.21 -36.51
C ALA A 447 2.19 -36.28 -35.34
N SER A 448 1.40 -35.22 -35.15
CA SER A 448 1.55 -34.25 -34.06
C SER A 448 0.91 -34.78 -32.77
N TRP A 449 1.75 -35.04 -31.75
CA TRP A 449 1.28 -35.39 -30.41
C TRP A 449 0.93 -34.13 -29.61
N ARG A 450 -0.25 -34.11 -28.99
CA ARG A 450 -0.73 -32.96 -28.18
C ARG A 450 -0.46 -33.16 -26.68
N PRO A 451 -0.12 -32.10 -25.93
CA PRO A 451 0.04 -32.16 -24.48
C PRO A 451 -1.24 -32.57 -23.74
N ALA A 452 -1.08 -32.98 -22.48
CA ALA A 452 -2.17 -33.18 -21.54
C ALA A 452 -2.99 -31.90 -21.29
N SER A 453 -4.26 -32.06 -20.94
CA SER A 453 -5.14 -30.94 -20.57
C SER A 453 -4.81 -30.37 -19.18
N ALA A 454 -5.33 -29.19 -18.86
CA ALA A 454 -5.18 -28.60 -17.53
C ALA A 454 -5.87 -29.45 -16.44
N GLU A 455 -6.97 -30.11 -16.77
CA GLU A 455 -7.74 -30.99 -15.87
C GLU A 455 -6.97 -32.27 -15.54
N GLU A 456 -6.29 -32.86 -16.54
CA GLU A 456 -5.38 -33.99 -16.32
C GLU A 456 -4.15 -33.59 -15.47
N GLY A 457 -3.79 -32.30 -15.48
CA GLY A 457 -2.74 -31.74 -14.63
C GLY A 457 -2.95 -32.00 -13.13
N PHE A 458 -4.21 -32.01 -12.67
CA PHE A 458 -4.53 -32.25 -11.25
C PHE A 458 -4.12 -33.67 -10.82
N GLU A 459 -4.48 -34.68 -11.62
CA GLU A 459 -4.14 -36.09 -11.37
C GLU A 459 -2.63 -36.36 -11.51
N ILE A 460 -1.95 -35.72 -12.47
CA ILE A 460 -0.49 -35.78 -12.60
C ILE A 460 0.18 -35.31 -11.30
N VAL A 461 -0.21 -34.13 -10.81
CA VAL A 461 0.37 -33.56 -9.58
C VAL A 461 0.01 -34.40 -8.36
N ARG A 462 -1.24 -34.85 -8.25
CA ARG A 462 -1.71 -35.71 -7.15
C ARG A 462 -0.89 -37.00 -7.05
N ARG A 463 -0.77 -37.78 -8.14
CA ARG A 463 0.00 -39.05 -8.14
C ARG A 463 1.48 -38.86 -7.81
N ARG A 464 2.07 -37.72 -8.20
CA ARG A 464 3.48 -37.41 -7.94
C ARG A 464 3.76 -36.98 -6.50
N LEU A 465 2.78 -36.42 -5.78
CA LEU A 465 2.97 -35.88 -4.44
C LEU A 465 2.38 -36.77 -3.33
N PHE A 466 1.34 -37.56 -3.64
CA PHE A 466 0.62 -38.40 -2.68
C PHE A 466 0.65 -39.90 -3.03
N GLU A 467 0.66 -40.72 -1.99
CA GLU A 467 0.45 -42.17 -2.10
C GLU A 467 -0.99 -42.45 -2.61
N PRO A 468 -1.21 -43.55 -3.37
CA PRO A 468 -2.54 -43.91 -3.84
C PRO A 468 -3.48 -44.24 -2.67
N LEU A 469 -4.77 -43.95 -2.84
CA LEU A 469 -5.81 -44.42 -1.91
C LEU A 469 -6.03 -45.92 -2.15
N VAL A 470 -6.00 -46.72 -1.08
CA VAL A 470 -6.09 -48.19 -1.14
C VAL A 470 -7.23 -48.71 -0.27
N GLU A 471 -7.50 -48.08 0.86
CA GLU A 471 -8.51 -48.52 1.82
C GLU A 471 -9.88 -47.90 1.53
N GLN A 472 -10.95 -48.69 1.65
CA GLN A 472 -12.34 -48.22 1.49
C GLN A 472 -12.65 -47.00 2.36
N GLY A 473 -12.11 -46.94 3.58
CA GLY A 473 -12.28 -45.82 4.50
C GLY A 473 -11.72 -44.49 3.99
N GLN A 474 -10.66 -44.53 3.16
CA GLN A 474 -10.07 -43.33 2.55
C GLN A 474 -10.99 -42.77 1.45
N PHE A 475 -11.54 -43.63 0.59
CA PHE A 475 -12.49 -43.24 -0.45
C PHE A 475 -13.78 -42.64 0.15
N VAL A 476 -14.33 -43.25 1.19
CA VAL A 476 -15.51 -42.72 1.90
C VAL A 476 -15.23 -41.37 2.55
N ALA A 477 -14.05 -41.19 3.17
CA ALA A 477 -13.66 -39.92 3.78
C ALA A 477 -13.49 -38.81 2.72
N ARG A 478 -12.79 -39.09 1.61
CA ARG A 478 -12.69 -38.18 0.45
C ARG A 478 -14.07 -37.75 -0.04
N ASP A 479 -14.94 -38.71 -0.35
CA ASP A 479 -16.23 -38.43 -0.95
C ASP A 479 -17.15 -37.65 0.00
N THR A 480 -17.01 -37.87 1.32
CA THR A 480 -17.70 -37.07 2.35
C THR A 480 -17.21 -35.61 2.38
N VAL A 481 -15.89 -35.39 2.33
CA VAL A 481 -15.31 -34.04 2.27
C VAL A 481 -15.74 -33.32 1.00
N VAL A 482 -15.59 -33.95 -0.17
CA VAL A 482 -15.95 -33.34 -1.45
C VAL A 482 -17.44 -32.98 -1.49
N ARG A 483 -18.31 -33.87 -1.03
CA ARG A 483 -19.74 -33.59 -0.97
C ARG A 483 -20.08 -32.41 -0.06
N ALA A 484 -19.41 -32.27 1.09
CA ALA A 484 -19.60 -31.14 1.99
C ALA A 484 -19.18 -29.79 1.36
N PHE A 485 -18.08 -29.76 0.61
CA PHE A 485 -17.67 -28.57 -0.16
C PHE A 485 -18.63 -28.29 -1.33
N PHE A 486 -19.08 -29.31 -2.07
CA PHE A 486 -20.02 -29.14 -3.16
C PHE A 486 -21.41 -28.64 -2.67
N ASP A 487 -21.92 -29.17 -1.57
CA ASP A 487 -23.16 -28.70 -0.96
C ASP A 487 -23.04 -27.27 -0.42
N LEU A 488 -21.86 -26.84 0.09
CA LEU A 488 -21.58 -25.44 0.42
C LEU A 488 -21.75 -24.54 -0.82
N TYR A 489 -21.06 -24.85 -1.92
CA TYR A 489 -21.11 -24.04 -3.14
C TYR A 489 -22.50 -24.01 -3.79
N ARG A 490 -23.21 -25.14 -3.76
CA ARG A 490 -24.58 -25.25 -4.27
C ARG A 490 -25.60 -24.49 -3.41
N THR A 491 -25.51 -24.58 -2.09
CA THR A 491 -26.47 -23.89 -1.20
C THR A 491 -26.22 -22.38 -1.12
N GLN A 492 -24.97 -21.94 -1.15
CA GLN A 492 -24.58 -20.53 -1.04
C GLN A 492 -24.14 -19.91 -2.38
N HIS A 493 -24.70 -20.38 -3.49
CA HIS A 493 -24.33 -20.06 -4.88
C HIS A 493 -24.25 -18.56 -5.26
N GLN A 494 -24.74 -17.63 -4.44
CA GLN A 494 -24.61 -16.19 -4.67
C GLN A 494 -23.21 -15.66 -4.32
N GLU A 495 -22.52 -16.34 -3.40
CA GLU A 495 -21.21 -15.98 -2.83
C GLU A 495 -20.02 -16.58 -3.58
N PHE A 496 -20.27 -17.55 -4.48
CA PHE A 496 -19.26 -18.33 -5.20
C PHE A 496 -19.41 -18.20 -6.72
N PRO A 497 -18.37 -18.56 -7.52
CA PRO A 497 -18.46 -18.57 -8.98
C PRO A 497 -19.55 -19.54 -9.50
N PRO A 498 -20.23 -19.21 -10.62
CA PRO A 498 -21.38 -19.98 -11.11
C PRO A 498 -21.04 -21.41 -11.51
N GLU A 499 -19.81 -21.69 -11.93
CA GLU A 499 -19.32 -23.03 -12.30
C GLU A 499 -19.26 -23.99 -11.09
N CYS A 500 -19.11 -23.48 -9.86
CA CYS A 500 -18.90 -24.32 -8.67
C CYS A 500 -20.13 -25.12 -8.21
N ARG A 501 -21.31 -24.83 -8.79
CA ARG A 501 -22.58 -25.54 -8.49
C ARG A 501 -22.88 -26.68 -9.47
N GLU A 502 -22.05 -26.86 -10.50
CA GLU A 502 -22.25 -27.84 -11.57
C GLU A 502 -21.62 -29.19 -11.19
N ALA A 503 -22.22 -30.30 -11.63
CA ALA A 503 -21.78 -31.65 -11.23
C ALA A 503 -20.33 -31.95 -11.63
N ASP A 504 -19.84 -31.35 -12.72
CA ASP A 504 -18.45 -31.47 -13.16
C ASP A 504 -17.47 -30.85 -12.16
N TYR A 505 -17.88 -29.84 -11.37
CA TYR A 505 -17.06 -29.29 -10.30
C TYR A 505 -16.94 -30.25 -9.10
N GLU A 506 -17.99 -31.02 -8.78
CA GLU A 506 -17.90 -32.12 -7.80
C GLU A 506 -16.90 -33.18 -8.25
N LYS A 507 -16.88 -33.51 -9.56
CA LYS A 507 -15.89 -34.42 -10.13
C LYS A 507 -14.47 -33.85 -10.02
N ARG A 508 -14.24 -32.59 -10.41
CA ARG A 508 -12.93 -31.90 -10.26
C ARG A 508 -12.43 -31.91 -8.82
N LEU A 509 -13.31 -31.75 -7.83
CA LEU A 509 -12.98 -31.85 -6.40
C LEU A 509 -12.53 -33.27 -5.99
N LYS A 510 -13.11 -34.34 -6.56
CA LYS A 510 -12.70 -35.74 -6.30
C LYS A 510 -11.34 -36.05 -6.92
N ASP A 511 -11.12 -35.58 -8.13
CA ASP A 511 -9.91 -35.87 -8.92
C ASP A 511 -8.69 -35.09 -8.40
N ALA A 512 -8.90 -33.88 -7.85
CA ALA A 512 -7.85 -33.05 -7.27
C ALA A 512 -7.51 -33.35 -5.79
N TYR A 513 -8.37 -34.09 -5.06
CA TYR A 513 -8.22 -34.32 -3.62
C TYR A 513 -6.83 -34.88 -3.24
N PRO A 514 -6.12 -34.32 -2.24
CA PRO A 514 -6.60 -33.39 -1.20
C PRO A 514 -6.41 -31.90 -1.52
N ILE A 515 -6.10 -31.53 -2.76
CA ILE A 515 -5.84 -30.15 -3.17
C ILE A 515 -7.11 -29.55 -3.76
N HIS A 516 -7.46 -28.32 -3.41
CA HIS A 516 -8.61 -27.64 -3.99
C HIS A 516 -8.33 -27.17 -5.44
N PRO A 517 -9.22 -27.39 -6.43
CA PRO A 517 -9.00 -27.02 -7.84
C PRO A 517 -8.58 -25.57 -8.07
N GLU A 518 -9.09 -24.61 -7.28
CA GLU A 518 -8.73 -23.19 -7.38
C GLU A 518 -7.21 -22.92 -7.26
N ILE A 519 -6.45 -23.74 -6.52
CA ILE A 519 -4.97 -23.62 -6.48
C ILE A 519 -4.40 -23.87 -7.87
N PHE A 520 -4.84 -24.95 -8.53
CA PHE A 520 -4.36 -25.32 -9.85
C PHE A 520 -4.83 -24.33 -10.91
N ASP A 521 -6.06 -23.84 -10.84
CA ASP A 521 -6.57 -22.82 -11.76
C ASP A 521 -5.72 -21.55 -11.67
N ARG A 522 -5.34 -21.10 -10.47
CA ARG A 522 -4.38 -19.98 -10.30
C ARG A 522 -2.99 -20.31 -10.88
N LEU A 523 -2.44 -21.49 -10.61
CA LEU A 523 -1.09 -21.83 -11.04
C LEU A 523 -0.97 -22.11 -12.56
N TYR A 524 -1.99 -22.68 -13.19
CA TYR A 524 -2.00 -23.00 -14.62
C TYR A 524 -2.56 -21.89 -15.50
N THR A 525 -3.41 -20.99 -15.00
CA THR A 525 -3.88 -19.82 -15.76
C THR A 525 -2.99 -18.61 -15.53
N ASP A 526 -2.69 -18.25 -14.27
CA ASP A 526 -2.07 -16.96 -13.96
C ASP A 526 -0.54 -17.07 -13.84
N TRP A 527 -0.04 -18.00 -13.02
CA TRP A 527 1.41 -18.18 -12.84
C TRP A 527 2.11 -18.71 -14.10
N SER A 528 1.38 -19.44 -14.95
CA SER A 528 1.89 -19.97 -16.22
C SER A 528 2.23 -18.92 -17.28
N THR A 529 1.82 -17.66 -17.06
CA THR A 529 2.16 -16.49 -17.88
C THR A 529 3.56 -15.95 -17.58
N LEU A 530 4.13 -16.29 -16.42
CA LEU A 530 5.47 -15.84 -16.02
C LEU A 530 6.53 -16.61 -16.81
N VAL A 531 7.36 -15.87 -17.56
CA VAL A 531 8.45 -16.39 -18.43
C VAL A 531 9.35 -17.42 -17.75
N ARG A 532 9.61 -17.27 -16.44
CA ARG A 532 10.49 -18.18 -15.67
C ARG A 532 9.75 -19.36 -15.04
N PHE A 533 8.41 -19.36 -15.02
CA PHE A 533 7.59 -20.36 -14.33
C PHE A 533 7.31 -21.57 -15.24
N GLN A 534 8.09 -22.62 -15.03
CA GLN A 534 7.99 -23.87 -15.78
C GLN A 534 6.74 -24.68 -15.38
N ARG A 535 5.55 -24.27 -15.84
CA ARG A 535 4.20 -24.83 -15.58
C ARG A 535 4.20 -26.06 -14.65
N THR A 536 4.40 -27.26 -15.20
CA THR A 536 4.32 -28.53 -14.45
C THR A 536 5.40 -28.69 -13.36
N ARG A 537 6.66 -28.33 -13.65
CA ARG A 537 7.79 -28.50 -12.70
C ARG A 537 7.77 -27.45 -11.59
N GLY A 538 7.34 -26.23 -11.90
CA GLY A 538 7.12 -25.15 -10.94
C GLY A 538 5.98 -25.49 -9.97
N VAL A 539 4.83 -25.96 -10.50
CA VAL A 539 3.70 -26.45 -9.69
C VAL A 539 4.14 -27.59 -8.76
N LEU A 540 4.76 -28.64 -9.29
CA LEU A 540 5.21 -29.78 -8.48
C LEU A 540 6.15 -29.35 -7.34
N ARG A 541 7.10 -28.47 -7.63
CA ARG A 541 8.09 -27.98 -6.65
C ARG A 541 7.46 -27.08 -5.57
N LEU A 542 6.60 -26.15 -5.96
CA LEU A 542 5.86 -25.30 -5.02
C LEU A 542 4.95 -26.17 -4.13
N MET A 543 4.17 -27.06 -4.73
CA MET A 543 3.24 -27.91 -3.99
C MET A 543 3.96 -28.93 -3.08
N ALA A 544 5.12 -29.47 -3.48
CA ALA A 544 5.95 -30.29 -2.60
C ALA A 544 6.40 -29.49 -1.35
N ALA A 545 6.84 -28.24 -1.52
CA ALA A 545 7.22 -27.37 -0.40
C ALA A 545 6.03 -27.03 0.51
N VAL A 546 4.87 -26.74 -0.07
CA VAL A 546 3.62 -26.47 0.65
C VAL A 546 3.16 -27.69 1.44
N ILE A 547 3.05 -28.86 0.81
CA ILE A 547 2.61 -30.10 1.46
C ILE A 547 3.58 -30.52 2.56
N HIS A 548 4.90 -30.40 2.33
CA HIS A 548 5.89 -30.68 3.36
C HIS A 548 5.74 -29.75 4.58
N SER A 549 5.60 -28.43 4.36
CA SER A 549 5.39 -27.46 5.43
C SER A 549 4.08 -27.70 6.20
N LEU A 550 2.97 -27.98 5.51
CA LEU A 550 1.69 -28.32 6.12
C LEU A 550 1.75 -29.66 6.89
N TRP A 551 2.45 -30.65 6.36
CA TRP A 551 2.64 -31.94 7.02
C TRP A 551 3.47 -31.80 8.31
N GLU A 552 4.57 -31.05 8.26
CA GLU A 552 5.45 -30.71 9.40
C GLU A 552 4.71 -29.90 10.48
N LYS A 553 3.90 -28.90 10.06
CA LYS A 553 3.07 -28.07 10.95
C LYS A 553 1.83 -28.81 11.51
N GLY A 554 1.51 -30.00 11.02
CA GLY A 554 0.40 -30.80 11.52
C GLY A 554 -0.99 -30.42 10.99
N ASP A 555 -1.07 -29.78 9.82
CA ASP A 555 -2.28 -29.16 9.26
C ASP A 555 -3.54 -30.05 9.34
N ARG A 556 -4.56 -29.57 10.06
CA ARG A 556 -5.80 -30.31 10.38
C ARG A 556 -6.95 -30.05 9.42
N ASN A 557 -6.74 -29.36 8.31
CA ASN A 557 -7.83 -29.00 7.42
C ASN A 557 -8.30 -30.21 6.59
N PRO A 558 -9.59 -30.27 6.17
CA PRO A 558 -10.10 -31.40 5.38
C PRO A 558 -9.62 -31.38 3.92
N LEU A 559 -9.18 -30.22 3.43
CA LEU A 559 -8.74 -29.96 2.06
C LEU A 559 -7.71 -28.81 2.08
N ILE A 560 -6.74 -28.82 1.16
CA ILE A 560 -5.75 -27.76 1.01
C ILE A 560 -6.30 -26.68 0.07
N LEU A 561 -6.75 -25.55 0.63
CA LEU A 561 -7.23 -24.36 -0.09
C LEU A 561 -6.09 -23.35 -0.38
N PRO A 562 -6.26 -22.41 -1.34
CA PRO A 562 -5.35 -21.28 -1.54
C PRO A 562 -4.97 -20.55 -0.23
N ALA A 563 -5.94 -20.37 0.67
CA ALA A 563 -5.73 -19.78 1.99
C ALA A 563 -4.81 -20.58 2.92
N ASN A 564 -4.66 -21.89 2.74
CA ASN A 564 -3.83 -22.73 3.61
C ASN A 564 -2.33 -22.64 3.29
N ILE A 565 -1.96 -22.19 2.08
CA ILE A 565 -0.56 -22.09 1.63
C ILE A 565 0.25 -21.28 2.68
N PRO A 566 1.28 -21.87 3.33
CA PRO A 566 2.03 -21.19 4.38
C PRO A 566 3.10 -20.29 3.77
N ILE A 567 2.70 -19.10 3.32
CA ILE A 567 3.59 -18.09 2.71
C ILE A 567 4.61 -17.58 3.77
N ASP A 568 4.28 -17.70 5.05
CA ASP A 568 5.14 -17.50 6.21
C ASP A 568 6.34 -18.46 6.29
N ASP A 569 6.30 -19.62 5.62
CA ASP A 569 7.42 -20.57 5.58
C ASP A 569 8.46 -20.11 4.55
N PRO A 570 9.73 -19.88 4.93
CA PRO A 570 10.76 -19.42 3.99
C PRO A 570 10.97 -20.32 2.77
N ARG A 571 10.68 -21.63 2.87
CA ARG A 571 10.75 -22.57 1.73
C ARG A 571 9.68 -22.22 0.68
N VAL A 572 8.45 -22.00 1.14
CA VAL A 572 7.29 -21.66 0.29
C VAL A 572 7.41 -20.23 -0.23
N GLN A 573 7.82 -19.28 0.62
CA GLN A 573 8.09 -17.90 0.23
C GLN A 573 9.13 -17.81 -0.88
N PHE A 574 10.22 -18.60 -0.81
CA PHE A 574 11.24 -18.66 -1.85
C PHE A 574 10.69 -19.23 -3.16
N GLU A 575 9.89 -20.29 -3.12
CA GLU A 575 9.26 -20.83 -4.33
C GLU A 575 8.27 -19.87 -4.99
N LEU A 576 7.53 -19.08 -4.20
CA LEU A 576 6.60 -18.07 -4.73
C LEU A 576 7.33 -16.84 -5.30
N THR A 577 8.38 -16.36 -4.63
CA THR A 577 9.03 -15.09 -5.00
C THR A 577 10.07 -15.24 -6.12
N ARG A 578 10.75 -16.38 -6.25
CA ARG A 578 11.87 -16.57 -7.23
C ARG A 578 11.48 -16.45 -8.71
N TYR A 579 10.19 -16.49 -9.04
CA TYR A 579 9.67 -16.38 -10.40
C TYR A 579 9.17 -14.97 -10.75
N LEU A 580 8.97 -14.11 -9.74
CA LEU A 580 8.49 -12.74 -9.89
C LEU A 580 9.68 -11.80 -10.16
N SER A 581 9.44 -10.72 -10.91
CA SER A 581 10.50 -9.75 -11.28
C SER A 581 10.94 -8.85 -10.12
N ASP A 582 10.00 -8.54 -9.24
CA ASP A 582 10.10 -7.47 -8.25
C ASP A 582 10.38 -8.02 -6.85
N ASN A 583 10.80 -7.15 -5.92
CA ASN A 583 10.95 -7.55 -4.53
C ASN A 583 9.58 -7.63 -3.82
N TRP A 584 8.98 -8.82 -3.81
CA TRP A 584 7.70 -9.09 -3.15
C TRP A 584 7.80 -9.35 -1.63
N VAL A 585 9.01 -9.52 -1.08
CA VAL A 585 9.19 -9.83 0.35
C VAL A 585 8.57 -8.76 1.27
N PRO A 586 8.74 -7.44 1.05
CA PRO A 586 8.10 -6.40 1.87
C PRO A 586 6.57 -6.43 1.82
N VAL A 587 5.98 -6.76 0.67
CA VAL A 587 4.52 -6.93 0.51
C VAL A 587 4.05 -8.10 1.39
N ILE A 588 4.75 -9.23 1.31
CA ILE A 588 4.43 -10.43 2.10
C ILE A 588 4.56 -10.16 3.60
N GLU A 589 5.66 -9.53 4.02
CA GLU A 589 5.96 -9.25 5.42
C GLU A 589 4.98 -8.25 6.06
N LYS A 590 4.47 -7.30 5.28
CA LYS A 590 3.60 -6.22 5.78
C LYS A 590 2.11 -6.53 5.69
N ASP A 591 1.64 -7.04 4.54
CA ASP A 591 0.19 -7.11 4.26
C ASP A 591 -0.33 -8.51 3.87
N VAL A 592 0.52 -9.54 3.77
CA VAL A 592 0.07 -10.91 3.41
C VAL A 592 0.19 -11.88 4.58
N ASP A 593 1.40 -12.12 5.11
CA ASP A 593 1.64 -13.29 5.97
C ASP A 593 2.83 -13.19 6.95
N GLY A 594 3.51 -12.05 7.00
CA GLY A 594 4.63 -11.81 7.92
C GLY A 594 4.26 -11.86 9.41
N PRO A 595 5.28 -11.93 10.30
CA PRO A 595 5.09 -12.12 11.75
C PRO A 595 4.42 -10.93 12.45
N ASN A 596 4.43 -9.74 11.85
CA ASN A 596 3.73 -8.54 12.32
C ASN A 596 2.77 -7.98 11.25
N ALA A 597 2.37 -8.81 10.28
CA ALA A 597 1.59 -8.35 9.14
C ALA A 597 0.18 -7.91 9.56
N LEU A 598 -0.39 -6.96 8.80
CA LEU A 598 -1.75 -6.44 9.01
C LEU A 598 -2.81 -7.55 9.16
N PRO A 599 -2.84 -8.63 8.35
CA PRO A 599 -3.87 -9.65 8.49
C PRO A 599 -3.85 -10.34 9.86
N LEU A 600 -2.66 -10.68 10.35
CA LEU A 600 -2.47 -11.32 11.66
C LEU A 600 -2.88 -10.38 12.81
N ARG A 601 -2.62 -9.07 12.66
CA ARG A 601 -3.08 -8.06 13.62
C ARG A 601 -4.61 -7.93 13.63
N LEU A 602 -5.25 -7.79 12.47
CA LEU A 602 -6.71 -7.65 12.38
C LEU A 602 -7.45 -8.88 12.91
N ASP A 603 -6.91 -10.08 12.64
CA ASP A 603 -7.41 -11.34 13.21
C ASP A 603 -7.26 -11.36 14.74
N GLY A 604 -6.16 -10.83 15.30
CA GLY A 604 -5.97 -10.69 16.75
C GLY A 604 -6.80 -9.59 17.42
N GLU A 605 -7.11 -8.51 16.70
CA GLU A 605 -7.90 -7.36 17.18
C GLU A 605 -9.42 -7.64 17.14
N VAL A 606 -9.90 -8.51 16.24
CA VAL A 606 -11.33 -8.81 16.05
C VAL A 606 -11.63 -10.31 16.26
N PRO A 607 -12.21 -10.72 17.41
CA PRO A 607 -12.39 -12.15 17.76
C PRO A 607 -13.14 -13.00 16.72
N ASN A 608 -14.15 -12.44 16.05
CA ASN A 608 -14.92 -13.15 15.02
C ASN A 608 -14.09 -13.45 13.74
N LEU A 609 -13.07 -12.64 13.45
CA LEU A 609 -12.14 -12.88 12.34
C LEU A 609 -11.03 -13.84 12.79
N GLY A 610 -10.45 -13.59 13.97
CA GLY A 610 -9.41 -14.40 14.58
C GLY A 610 -9.77 -15.87 14.74
N ARG A 611 -11.03 -16.18 15.07
CA ARG A 611 -11.54 -17.55 15.16
C ARG A 611 -11.29 -18.42 13.91
N PHE A 612 -11.22 -17.79 12.73
CA PHE A 612 -10.99 -18.47 11.45
C PHE A 612 -9.68 -18.04 10.77
N ALA A 613 -8.90 -17.15 11.40
CA ALA A 613 -7.85 -16.34 10.79
C ALA A 613 -8.30 -15.73 9.44
N ALA A 614 -9.50 -15.14 9.42
CA ALA A 614 -10.21 -14.76 8.21
C ALA A 614 -9.42 -13.75 7.36
N CYS A 615 -8.78 -12.76 7.99
CA CYS A 615 -7.92 -11.81 7.27
C CYS A 615 -6.71 -12.54 6.67
N ARG A 616 -6.02 -13.41 7.42
CA ARG A 616 -4.84 -14.14 6.94
C ARG A 616 -5.18 -15.06 5.76
N ARG A 617 -6.32 -15.75 5.79
CA ARG A 617 -6.83 -16.58 4.68
C ARG A 617 -7.10 -15.76 3.41
N VAL A 618 -7.79 -14.62 3.56
CA VAL A 618 -8.10 -13.69 2.45
C VAL A 618 -6.81 -13.16 1.83
N ALA A 619 -5.87 -12.69 2.65
CA ALA A 619 -4.61 -12.12 2.19
C ALA A 619 -3.76 -13.13 1.38
N ARG A 620 -3.59 -14.36 1.90
CA ARG A 620 -2.90 -15.46 1.19
C ARG A 620 -3.54 -15.79 -0.16
N THR A 621 -4.88 -15.83 -0.21
CA THR A 621 -5.65 -16.13 -1.43
C THR A 621 -5.50 -15.03 -2.48
N ILE A 622 -5.59 -13.75 -2.08
CA ILE A 622 -5.38 -12.62 -3.00
C ILE A 622 -3.94 -12.61 -3.50
N TYR A 623 -2.94 -12.87 -2.66
CA TYR A 623 -1.55 -12.95 -3.10
C TYR A 623 -1.36 -14.02 -4.18
N LEU A 624 -1.81 -15.26 -3.94
CA LEU A 624 -1.71 -16.36 -4.92
C LEU A 624 -2.40 -15.99 -6.25
N GLY A 625 -3.56 -15.33 -6.17
CA GLY A 625 -4.36 -14.98 -7.35
C GLY A 625 -4.05 -13.64 -8.02
N SER A 626 -3.09 -12.86 -7.52
CA SER A 626 -2.78 -11.54 -8.10
C SER A 626 -1.31 -11.24 -8.32
N ALA A 627 -0.39 -11.83 -7.55
CA ALA A 627 1.05 -11.63 -7.71
C ALA A 627 1.61 -11.83 -9.14
N PRO A 628 1.20 -12.85 -9.93
CA PRO A 628 1.68 -13.00 -11.30
C PRO A 628 1.03 -12.02 -12.30
N THR A 629 -0.04 -11.30 -11.92
CA THR A 629 -0.89 -10.53 -12.85
C THR A 629 -0.44 -9.08 -13.08
N THR A 630 0.77 -8.69 -12.64
CA THR A 630 1.23 -7.28 -12.68
C THR A 630 1.22 -6.66 -14.08
N THR A 631 1.45 -7.43 -15.14
CA THR A 631 1.41 -6.97 -16.53
C THR A 631 0.08 -7.25 -17.25
N ALA A 632 -0.88 -7.92 -16.60
CA ALA A 632 -2.15 -8.30 -17.21
C ALA A 632 -3.09 -7.09 -17.39
N ALA A 633 -3.87 -7.10 -18.47
CA ALA A 633 -4.88 -6.07 -18.77
C ALA A 633 -6.03 -6.02 -17.75
N HIS A 634 -6.34 -7.16 -17.12
CA HIS A 634 -7.32 -7.28 -16.04
C HIS A 634 -6.65 -7.84 -14.80
N ARG A 635 -6.10 -6.95 -13.96
CA ARG A 635 -5.41 -7.33 -12.72
C ARG A 635 -6.38 -7.87 -11.67
N GLY A 636 -5.85 -8.72 -10.79
CA GLY A 636 -6.52 -9.11 -9.54
C GLY A 636 -7.63 -10.15 -9.62
N ILE A 637 -8.05 -10.56 -8.43
CA ILE A 637 -9.02 -11.62 -8.18
C ILE A 637 -10.36 -11.02 -7.70
N GLU A 638 -11.47 -11.63 -8.12
CA GLU A 638 -12.83 -11.19 -7.76
C GLU A 638 -13.25 -11.71 -6.37
N ASP A 639 -14.06 -10.94 -5.64
CA ASP A 639 -14.60 -11.28 -4.30
C ASP A 639 -15.10 -12.73 -4.18
N ARG A 640 -15.88 -13.22 -5.17
CA ARG A 640 -16.37 -14.61 -5.20
C ARG A 640 -15.26 -15.66 -5.28
N ARG A 641 -14.16 -15.37 -5.98
CA ARG A 641 -12.98 -16.25 -6.08
C ARG A 641 -12.11 -16.15 -4.84
N VAL A 642 -12.03 -14.98 -4.19
CA VAL A 642 -11.42 -14.84 -2.86
C VAL A 642 -12.16 -15.74 -1.85
N LYS A 643 -13.49 -15.70 -1.83
CA LYS A 643 -14.32 -16.57 -0.97
C LYS A 643 -14.12 -18.05 -1.29
N LEU A 644 -14.12 -18.44 -2.56
CA LEU A 644 -13.84 -19.81 -3.01
C LEU A 644 -12.48 -20.33 -2.50
N GLY A 645 -11.46 -19.47 -2.40
CA GLY A 645 -10.15 -19.83 -1.86
C GLY A 645 -10.02 -19.85 -0.33
N CYS A 646 -11.03 -19.39 0.43
CA CYS A 646 -10.95 -19.17 1.88
C CYS A 646 -11.97 -19.95 2.74
N VAL A 647 -13.21 -20.08 2.26
CA VAL A 647 -14.37 -20.56 3.04
C VAL A 647 -14.40 -22.09 3.09
N MET A 648 -14.51 -22.65 4.29
CA MET A 648 -14.72 -24.09 4.51
C MET A 648 -16.17 -24.41 4.91
N PRO A 649 -16.64 -25.66 4.71
CA PRO A 649 -17.95 -26.10 5.18
C PRO A 649 -18.12 -25.87 6.69
N GLY A 650 -19.24 -25.23 7.07
CA GLY A 650 -19.53 -24.82 8.45
C GLY A 650 -19.14 -23.38 8.79
N GLU A 651 -18.37 -22.69 7.93
CA GLU A 651 -18.04 -21.27 8.08
C GLU A 651 -19.04 -20.38 7.31
N SER A 652 -19.06 -19.07 7.62
CA SER A 652 -19.95 -18.09 6.96
C SER A 652 -19.15 -17.19 6.01
N PRO A 653 -19.50 -17.11 4.71
CA PRO A 653 -18.81 -16.24 3.74
C PRO A 653 -18.81 -14.75 4.12
N ALA A 654 -19.81 -14.30 4.87
CA ALA A 654 -19.92 -12.91 5.31
C ALA A 654 -18.74 -12.47 6.19
N VAL A 655 -18.16 -13.39 6.97
CA VAL A 655 -16.96 -13.14 7.81
C VAL A 655 -15.75 -12.79 6.93
N PHE A 656 -15.57 -13.52 5.83
CA PHE A 656 -14.50 -13.29 4.86
C PHE A 656 -14.74 -12.01 4.04
N GLY A 657 -16.01 -11.65 3.79
CA GLY A 657 -16.37 -10.35 3.20
C GLY A 657 -16.04 -9.14 4.09
N ASP A 658 -16.21 -9.26 5.42
CA ASP A 658 -15.77 -8.21 6.36
C ASP A 658 -14.24 -8.15 6.48
N ALA A 659 -13.57 -9.32 6.53
CA ALA A 659 -12.11 -9.41 6.52
C ALA A 659 -11.50 -8.73 5.27
N LEU A 660 -12.06 -9.00 4.09
CA LEU A 660 -11.66 -8.39 2.81
C LEU A 660 -11.81 -6.87 2.83
N ARG A 661 -12.95 -6.37 3.30
CA ARG A 661 -13.22 -4.92 3.41
C ARG A 661 -12.23 -4.23 4.34
N ARG A 662 -11.94 -4.81 5.51
CA ARG A 662 -10.98 -4.26 6.48
C ARG A 662 -9.56 -4.22 5.92
N LEU A 663 -9.11 -5.32 5.30
CA LEU A 663 -7.81 -5.38 4.63
C LEU A 663 -7.70 -4.30 3.55
N SER A 664 -8.70 -4.19 2.67
CA SER A 664 -8.71 -3.21 1.59
C SER A 664 -8.73 -1.75 2.07
N SER A 665 -9.15 -1.50 3.32
CA SER A 665 -9.15 -0.16 3.92
C SER A 665 -7.84 0.24 4.63
N ALA A 666 -7.00 -0.73 5.00
CA ALA A 666 -5.85 -0.51 5.89
C ALA A 666 -4.49 -1.04 5.35
N ALA A 667 -4.49 -1.87 4.31
CA ALA A 667 -3.27 -2.42 3.73
C ALA A 667 -2.48 -1.37 2.91
N THR A 668 -1.16 -1.48 2.96
CA THR A 668 -0.25 -0.61 2.21
C THR A 668 -0.20 -0.94 0.73
N TYR A 669 -0.29 -2.21 0.37
CA TYR A 669 0.01 -2.76 -0.95
C TYR A 669 -1.18 -3.41 -1.64
N LEU A 670 -2.35 -3.48 -0.98
CA LEU A 670 -3.57 -4.06 -1.52
C LEU A 670 -4.42 -2.97 -2.20
N TYR A 671 -4.79 -3.21 -3.44
CA TYR A 671 -5.62 -2.35 -4.27
C TYR A 671 -7.01 -2.98 -4.47
N GLN A 672 -8.00 -2.12 -4.69
CA GLN A 672 -9.37 -2.49 -5.04
C GLN A 672 -9.85 -1.66 -6.23
N ASP A 673 -10.50 -2.32 -7.19
CA ASP A 673 -11.30 -1.69 -8.25
C ASP A 673 -12.61 -2.48 -8.39
N GLY A 674 -13.73 -1.85 -8.06
CA GLY A 674 -15.04 -2.48 -7.97
C GLY A 674 -15.03 -3.74 -7.08
N ALA A 675 -15.19 -4.90 -7.71
CA ALA A 675 -15.21 -6.22 -7.06
C ALA A 675 -13.87 -6.99 -7.15
N ARG A 676 -12.81 -6.38 -7.70
CA ARG A 676 -11.48 -6.97 -7.90
C ARG A 676 -10.45 -6.42 -6.95
N TYR A 677 -9.55 -7.29 -6.50
CA TYR A 677 -8.51 -7.00 -5.51
C TYR A 677 -7.16 -7.55 -5.97
N TRP A 678 -6.09 -6.78 -5.80
CA TRP A 678 -4.72 -7.24 -6.13
C TRP A 678 -3.67 -6.62 -5.21
N TYR A 679 -2.60 -7.36 -4.96
CA TYR A 679 -1.39 -6.76 -4.40
C TYR A 679 -0.50 -6.15 -5.51
N SER A 680 0.20 -5.08 -5.17
CA SER A 680 1.26 -4.48 -6.00
C SER A 680 2.50 -4.22 -5.16
N THR A 681 3.67 -4.16 -5.78
CA THR A 681 4.93 -3.79 -5.12
C THR A 681 5.01 -2.29 -4.77
N GLN A 682 4.17 -1.46 -5.41
CA GLN A 682 4.03 -0.03 -5.11
C GLN A 682 2.95 0.23 -4.02
N PRO A 683 3.24 1.04 -2.98
CA PRO A 683 2.25 1.45 -1.99
C PRO A 683 1.03 2.17 -2.60
N THR A 684 -0.15 1.99 -2.01
CA THR A 684 -1.38 2.69 -2.42
C THR A 684 -1.28 4.20 -2.23
N VAL A 685 -1.99 4.96 -3.06
CA VAL A 685 -2.07 6.43 -2.91
C VAL A 685 -2.67 6.85 -1.57
N THR A 686 -3.55 6.03 -0.98
CA THR A 686 -4.08 6.27 0.38
C THR A 686 -2.98 6.17 1.44
N LYS A 687 -2.13 5.13 1.38
CA LYS A 687 -1.00 5.03 2.32
C LYS A 687 0.01 6.16 2.13
N LEU A 688 0.28 6.55 0.89
CA LEU A 688 1.14 7.70 0.57
C LEU A 688 0.55 9.01 1.13
N ALA A 689 -0.77 9.19 1.08
CA ALA A 689 -1.45 10.36 1.66
C ALA A 689 -1.36 10.36 3.20
N GLU A 690 -1.56 9.22 3.85
CA GLU A 690 -1.33 9.09 5.30
C GLU A 690 0.12 9.41 5.70
N ASP A 691 1.10 8.86 4.98
CA ASP A 691 2.52 9.06 5.32
C ASP A 691 2.94 10.53 5.11
N ARG A 692 2.40 11.21 4.09
CA ARG A 692 2.57 12.67 3.92
C ARG A 692 1.85 13.47 5.00
N ALA A 693 0.63 13.08 5.38
CA ALA A 693 -0.11 13.73 6.48
C ALA A 693 0.61 13.55 7.84
N GLU A 694 1.28 12.42 8.06
CA GLU A 694 2.12 12.21 9.24
C GLU A 694 3.41 13.05 9.19
N GLN A 695 4.04 13.19 8.02
CA GLN A 695 5.20 14.08 7.82
C GLN A 695 4.85 15.54 8.10
N LEU A 696 3.66 16.00 7.70
CA LEU A 696 3.13 17.34 7.99
C LEU A 696 2.86 17.61 9.49
N LYS A 697 3.03 16.63 10.39
CA LYS A 697 3.10 16.90 11.84
C LYS A 697 4.43 17.56 12.24
N ARG A 698 5.47 17.43 11.41
CA ARG A 698 6.79 18.05 11.63
C ARG A 698 6.94 19.41 10.94
N ASP A 699 5.99 19.76 10.07
CA ASP A 699 5.91 21.04 9.36
C ASP A 699 4.54 21.71 9.65
N PRO A 700 4.38 22.33 10.84
CA PRO A 700 3.15 23.02 11.19
C PRO A 700 2.94 24.31 10.38
N ASP A 701 4.00 24.90 9.83
CA ASP A 701 3.93 26.19 9.11
C ASP A 701 3.19 26.05 7.79
N ALA A 702 3.40 24.95 7.05
CA ALA A 702 2.63 24.65 5.84
C ALA A 702 1.12 24.51 6.11
N VAL A 703 0.74 23.88 7.23
CA VAL A 703 -0.66 23.72 7.64
C VAL A 703 -1.26 25.07 8.05
N ALA A 704 -0.51 25.88 8.80
CA ALA A 704 -0.91 27.22 9.22
C ALA A 704 -1.19 28.12 8.01
N GLN A 705 -0.31 28.14 7.01
CA GLN A 705 -0.47 28.97 5.80
C GLN A 705 -1.75 28.65 5.01
N GLU A 706 -2.11 27.38 4.85
CA GLU A 706 -3.34 26.98 4.14
C GLU A 706 -4.60 27.28 4.97
N LEU A 707 -4.57 27.09 6.29
CA LEU A 707 -5.67 27.49 7.17
C LEU A 707 -5.87 29.00 7.18
N ASP A 708 -4.80 29.79 7.29
CA ASP A 708 -4.81 31.25 7.24
C ASP A 708 -5.40 31.78 5.93
N LYS A 709 -5.01 31.18 4.80
CA LYS A 709 -5.53 31.50 3.46
C LYS A 709 -7.04 31.27 3.37
N ARG A 710 -7.54 30.14 3.89
CA ARG A 710 -8.98 29.81 3.92
C ARG A 710 -9.75 30.74 4.87
N LEU A 711 -9.21 31.01 6.05
CA LEU A 711 -9.82 31.89 7.04
C LEU A 711 -9.93 33.33 6.51
N ARG A 712 -8.87 33.86 5.89
CA ARG A 712 -8.87 35.17 5.22
C ARG A 712 -9.88 35.24 4.07
N ALA A 713 -10.23 34.12 3.43
CA ALA A 713 -11.24 34.08 2.38
C ALA A 713 -12.68 34.16 2.95
N ASP A 714 -13.00 33.43 4.03
CA ASP A 714 -14.32 33.52 4.68
C ASP A 714 -14.56 34.91 5.33
N LEU A 715 -13.54 35.44 6.00
CA LEU A 715 -13.59 36.73 6.70
C LEU A 715 -13.74 37.96 5.78
N ARG A 716 -13.76 37.79 4.45
CA ARG A 716 -14.20 38.83 3.52
C ARG A 716 -15.67 39.23 3.72
N LYS A 717 -16.48 38.33 4.29
CA LYS A 717 -17.90 38.59 4.63
C LYS A 717 -17.98 39.19 6.04
N THR A 718 -17.89 40.52 6.14
CA THR A 718 -17.75 41.22 7.44
C THR A 718 -19.00 41.23 8.32
N GLY A 719 -20.19 40.95 7.80
CA GLY A 719 -21.44 41.02 8.56
C GLY A 719 -21.77 42.46 8.94
N ASP A 720 -22.12 42.70 10.21
CA ASP A 720 -22.38 44.06 10.70
C ASP A 720 -21.12 44.81 11.14
N PHE A 721 -19.95 44.17 11.16
CA PHE A 721 -18.70 44.82 11.54
C PHE A 721 -18.22 45.76 10.44
N SER A 722 -17.86 46.98 10.80
CA SER A 722 -17.26 47.94 9.89
C SER A 722 -15.91 47.45 9.37
N ARG A 723 -15.15 46.71 10.21
CA ARG A 723 -13.88 46.06 9.85
C ARG A 723 -13.70 44.71 10.53
N VAL A 724 -12.96 43.83 9.87
CA VAL A 724 -12.50 42.55 10.42
C VAL A 724 -10.97 42.51 10.31
N HIS A 725 -10.29 42.16 11.40
CA HIS A 725 -8.85 42.02 11.47
C HIS A 725 -8.50 40.53 11.48
N PRO A 726 -8.21 39.93 10.30
CA PRO A 726 -7.83 38.53 10.21
C PRO A 726 -6.38 38.34 10.67
N LEU A 727 -6.21 37.61 11.78
CA LEU A 727 -4.93 37.05 12.23
C LEU A 727 -3.85 38.11 12.50
N PRO A 728 -4.09 39.09 13.39
CA PRO A 728 -3.07 40.06 13.77
C PRO A 728 -1.98 39.38 14.61
N GLN A 729 -0.71 39.64 14.27
CA GLN A 729 0.43 39.14 15.02
C GLN A 729 0.55 39.89 16.35
N SER A 730 0.28 41.20 16.34
CA SER A 730 0.38 42.08 17.51
C SER A 730 -0.74 43.13 17.57
N GLY A 731 -0.81 43.87 18.67
CA GLY A 731 -1.71 45.03 18.80
C GLY A 731 -1.40 46.19 17.83
N GLN A 732 -0.27 46.17 17.11
CA GLN A 732 0.02 47.16 16.06
C GLN A 732 -0.84 46.96 14.81
N ASP A 733 -1.22 45.72 14.50
CA ASP A 733 -1.98 45.35 13.30
C ASP A 733 -3.47 45.70 13.40
N VAL A 734 -3.91 46.17 14.58
CA VAL A 734 -5.28 46.58 14.89
C VAL A 734 -5.28 48.07 15.20
N PRO A 735 -5.71 48.93 14.25
CA PRO A 735 -5.92 50.37 14.47
C PRO A 735 -6.76 50.67 15.71
N ASP A 736 -6.65 51.91 16.23
CA ASP A 736 -7.48 52.37 17.35
C ASP A 736 -8.48 53.36 16.77
N GLU A 737 -9.69 52.86 16.49
CA GLU A 737 -10.75 53.55 15.76
C GLU A 737 -12.08 53.43 16.53
N MET A 738 -13.03 54.32 16.20
CA MET A 738 -14.32 54.43 16.87
C MET A 738 -15.39 53.45 16.35
N ASP A 739 -15.10 52.75 15.26
CA ASP A 739 -15.98 51.72 14.68
C ASP A 739 -15.74 50.35 15.34
N THR A 740 -16.80 49.57 15.59
CA THR A 740 -16.63 48.22 16.14
C THR A 740 -16.00 47.26 15.12
N GLY A 741 -14.87 46.68 15.49
CA GLY A 741 -14.10 45.71 14.71
C GLY A 741 -14.05 44.32 15.34
N LEU A 742 -14.12 43.29 14.50
CA LEU A 742 -13.89 41.90 14.91
C LEU A 742 -12.42 41.53 14.71
N VAL A 743 -11.74 41.11 15.77
CA VAL A 743 -10.39 40.54 15.71
C VAL A 743 -10.46 39.02 15.69
N VAL A 744 -9.93 38.37 14.66
CA VAL A 744 -9.88 36.90 14.61
C VAL A 744 -8.46 36.43 14.92
N LEU A 745 -8.30 35.70 16.02
CA LEU A 745 -7.02 35.22 16.52
C LEU A 745 -6.48 34.05 15.68
N GLY A 746 -5.15 33.91 15.67
CA GLY A 746 -4.47 32.79 15.01
C GLY A 746 -4.71 31.44 15.68
N ILE A 747 -4.43 30.38 14.91
CA ILE A 747 -4.47 29.00 15.41
C ILE A 747 -3.43 28.73 16.50
N ASP A 748 -2.41 29.58 16.61
CA ASP A 748 -1.42 29.63 17.70
C ASP A 748 -2.03 30.04 19.06
N ARG A 749 -3.23 30.64 19.04
CA ARG A 749 -3.92 31.19 20.21
C ARG A 749 -5.28 30.51 20.45
N PRO A 750 -5.32 29.19 20.73
CA PRO A 750 -6.57 28.49 21.00
C PRO A 750 -7.20 28.94 22.33
N TYR A 751 -8.53 28.90 22.37
CA TYR A 751 -9.32 29.08 23.58
C TYR A 751 -9.59 27.73 24.25
N SER A 752 -9.48 27.73 25.58
CA SER A 752 -9.92 26.65 26.47
C SER A 752 -10.70 27.27 27.64
N LYS A 753 -11.42 26.46 28.42
CA LYS A 753 -12.16 26.94 29.60
C LYS A 753 -11.26 27.26 30.80
N GLU A 754 -9.95 27.09 30.67
CA GLU A 754 -8.98 27.36 31.73
C GLU A 754 -8.64 28.85 31.75
N ALA A 755 -8.52 29.41 32.96
CA ALA A 755 -8.19 30.82 33.14
C ALA A 755 -6.76 31.11 32.63
N GLY A 756 -6.61 32.16 31.82
CA GLY A 756 -5.31 32.51 31.24
C GLY A 756 -4.92 31.70 29.99
N ASN A 757 -5.90 31.10 29.31
CA ASN A 757 -5.70 30.45 28.01
C ASN A 757 -5.07 31.41 26.96
N PRO A 758 -4.36 30.88 25.94
CA PRO A 758 -3.65 31.68 24.94
C PRO A 758 -4.54 32.71 24.22
N ALA A 759 -5.79 32.35 23.91
CA ALA A 759 -6.74 33.27 23.27
C ALA A 759 -7.03 34.50 24.14
N GLU A 760 -7.35 34.31 25.42
CA GLU A 760 -7.57 35.42 26.36
C GLU A 760 -6.34 36.29 26.57
N VAL A 761 -5.14 35.69 26.68
CA VAL A 761 -3.90 36.44 26.86
C VAL A 761 -3.62 37.33 25.64
N ALA A 762 -3.78 36.79 24.43
CA ALA A 762 -3.62 37.56 23.20
C ALA A 762 -4.71 38.64 23.03
N ALA A 763 -5.97 38.32 23.36
CA ALA A 763 -7.07 39.27 23.32
C ALA A 763 -6.83 40.44 24.30
N LYS A 764 -6.43 40.16 25.55
CA LYS A 764 -6.07 41.16 26.56
C LYS A 764 -4.93 42.07 26.09
N ALA A 765 -3.86 41.50 25.52
CA ALA A 765 -2.73 42.28 25.00
C ALA A 765 -3.14 43.25 23.87
N ILE A 766 -3.92 42.78 22.88
CA ILE A 766 -4.42 43.61 21.78
C ILE A 766 -5.43 44.67 22.27
N PHE A 767 -6.22 44.33 23.28
CA PHE A 767 -7.21 45.20 23.91
C PHE A 767 -6.60 46.32 24.76
N GLU A 768 -5.48 46.07 25.42
CA GLU A 768 -4.80 47.04 26.29
C GLU A 768 -3.90 48.00 25.51
N SER A 769 -3.25 47.56 24.42
CA SER A 769 -2.29 48.38 23.67
C SER A 769 -2.45 48.36 22.14
N ARG A 770 -1.98 49.45 21.52
CA ARG A 770 -1.69 49.53 20.08
C ARG A 770 -0.19 49.73 19.91
N GLY A 771 0.57 48.64 19.92
CA GLY A 771 2.02 48.68 19.98
C GLY A 771 2.50 49.22 21.32
N ASN A 772 3.30 50.29 21.29
CA ASN A 772 3.89 50.88 22.50
C ASN A 772 2.97 51.90 23.19
N ALA A 773 1.78 52.19 22.64
CA ALA A 773 0.81 53.12 23.20
C ALA A 773 -0.40 52.37 23.82
N PRO A 774 -0.98 52.86 24.94
CA PRO A 774 -2.23 52.31 25.47
C PRO A 774 -3.39 52.57 24.51
N ARG A 775 -4.30 51.60 24.39
CA ARG A 775 -5.49 51.71 23.53
C ARG A 775 -6.57 52.59 24.17
N LEU A 776 -7.13 53.52 23.40
CA LEU A 776 -8.17 54.44 23.86
C LEU A 776 -9.57 53.86 23.61
N PHE A 777 -9.87 53.39 22.39
CA PHE A 777 -11.22 52.96 22.00
C PHE A 777 -11.45 51.48 22.31
N ARG A 778 -11.33 51.11 23.58
CA ARG A 778 -11.40 49.71 24.02
C ARG A 778 -12.79 49.08 23.87
N ASN A 779 -13.86 49.87 23.84
CA ASN A 779 -15.21 49.33 23.69
C ASN A 779 -15.48 48.81 22.27
N THR A 780 -14.65 49.16 21.27
CA THR A 780 -14.88 48.82 19.86
C THR A 780 -14.31 47.45 19.44
N LEU A 781 -13.65 46.72 20.33
CA LEU A 781 -13.04 45.42 19.99
C LEU A 781 -13.80 44.22 20.57
N VAL A 782 -14.00 43.21 19.72
CA VAL A 782 -14.46 41.86 20.07
C VAL A 782 -13.59 40.83 19.37
N PHE A 783 -13.40 39.65 19.98
CA PHE A 783 -12.41 38.68 19.53
C PHE A 783 -13.03 37.32 19.19
N LEU A 784 -12.58 36.67 18.13
CA LEU A 784 -12.96 35.32 17.74
C LEU A 784 -11.74 34.38 17.83
N ALA A 785 -11.89 33.27 18.52
CA ALA A 785 -10.84 32.29 18.78
C ALA A 785 -11.25 30.87 18.33
N VAL A 786 -10.24 30.07 18.01
CA VAL A 786 -10.38 28.63 17.73
C VAL A 786 -10.50 27.84 19.04
N ASP A 787 -11.32 26.80 19.07
CA ASP A 787 -11.43 25.87 20.18
C ASP A 787 -10.25 24.89 20.22
N GLN A 788 -9.58 24.75 21.37
CA GLN A 788 -8.40 23.90 21.51
C GLN A 788 -8.62 22.42 21.14
N THR A 789 -9.82 21.87 21.37
CA THR A 789 -10.14 20.48 21.04
C THR A 789 -10.50 20.31 19.57
N ARG A 790 -11.35 21.20 19.03
CA ARG A 790 -11.73 21.18 17.60
C ARG A 790 -10.61 21.60 16.66
N PHE A 791 -9.60 22.31 17.17
CA PHE A 791 -8.40 22.58 16.41
C PHE A 791 -7.70 21.28 15.97
N GLN A 792 -7.67 20.22 16.80
CA GLN A 792 -7.07 18.94 16.43
C GLN A 792 -7.81 18.28 15.25
N ASP A 793 -9.15 18.30 15.27
CA ASP A 793 -9.99 17.80 14.16
C ASP A 793 -9.72 18.57 12.85
N LEU A 794 -9.54 19.90 12.93
CA LEU A 794 -9.28 20.78 11.79
C LEU A 794 -7.85 20.62 11.24
N ASP A 795 -6.86 20.54 12.12
CA ASP A 795 -5.44 20.32 11.83
C ASP A 795 -5.23 18.98 11.11
N GLU A 796 -5.86 17.90 11.58
CA GLU A 796 -5.82 16.61 10.88
C GLU A 796 -6.49 16.67 9.51
N ALA A 797 -7.66 17.31 9.39
CA ALA A 797 -8.34 17.48 8.11
C ALA A 797 -7.49 18.28 7.10
N ALA A 798 -6.82 19.34 7.55
CA ALA A 798 -5.94 20.18 6.74
C ALA A 798 -4.69 19.42 6.26
N ARG A 799 -4.05 18.63 7.15
CA ARG A 799 -2.93 17.75 6.75
C ARG A 799 -3.35 16.71 5.70
N ARG A 800 -4.53 16.09 5.85
CA ARG A 800 -5.05 15.14 4.85
C ARG A 800 -5.31 15.84 3.50
N TYR A 801 -5.89 17.04 3.50
CA TYR A 801 -6.07 17.82 2.27
C TYR A 801 -4.72 18.13 1.59
N LEU A 802 -3.75 18.68 2.32
CA LEU A 802 -2.42 19.02 1.80
C LEU A 802 -1.67 17.79 1.27
N ALA A 803 -1.80 16.65 1.93
CA ALA A 803 -1.22 15.39 1.47
C ALA A 803 -1.79 14.94 0.10
N TRP A 804 -3.11 15.00 -0.08
CA TRP A 804 -3.75 14.68 -1.36
C TRP A 804 -3.45 15.72 -2.46
N ASP A 805 -3.38 17.00 -2.10
CA ASP A 805 -2.99 18.07 -3.02
C ASP A 805 -1.56 17.85 -3.57
N ALA A 806 -0.59 17.59 -2.69
CA ALA A 806 0.79 17.32 -3.06
C ALA A 806 0.94 16.07 -3.94
N ILE A 807 0.19 14.98 -3.67
CA ILE A 807 0.21 13.77 -4.50
C ILE A 807 -0.27 14.04 -5.93
N LEU A 808 -1.31 14.87 -6.10
CA LEU A 808 -1.80 15.24 -7.44
C LEU A 808 -0.87 16.22 -8.17
N ASN A 809 -0.22 17.12 -7.44
CA ASN A 809 0.79 18.01 -8.02
C ASN A 809 2.03 17.23 -8.51
N GLU A 810 2.37 16.12 -7.86
CA GLU A 810 3.50 15.23 -8.20
C GLU A 810 3.11 14.02 -9.06
N LYS A 811 1.89 13.98 -9.63
CA LYS A 811 1.34 12.79 -10.32
C LYS A 811 2.24 12.18 -11.41
N GLU A 812 3.03 13.00 -12.09
CA GLU A 812 3.97 12.58 -13.14
C GLU A 812 5.27 12.00 -12.55
N ALA A 813 5.77 12.59 -11.46
CA ALA A 813 6.98 12.11 -10.76
C ALA A 813 6.73 10.81 -9.98
N LEU A 814 5.47 10.59 -9.56
CA LEU A 814 5.00 9.38 -8.87
C LEU A 814 4.49 8.28 -9.83
N ASP A 815 4.51 8.51 -11.15
CA ASP A 815 3.99 7.61 -12.19
C ASP A 815 2.57 7.07 -11.89
N LEU A 816 1.66 7.98 -11.49
CA LEU A 816 0.31 7.60 -11.08
C LEU A 816 -0.55 7.19 -12.28
N SER A 817 -1.09 5.97 -12.22
CA SER A 817 -2.07 5.50 -13.20
C SER A 817 -3.36 6.35 -13.20
N VAL A 818 -4.08 6.35 -14.32
CA VAL A 818 -5.34 7.10 -14.49
C VAL A 818 -6.37 6.77 -13.39
N HIS A 819 -6.40 5.54 -12.87
CA HIS A 819 -7.26 5.15 -11.75
C HIS A 819 -6.80 5.81 -10.43
N GLN A 820 -5.50 5.75 -10.11
CA GLN A 820 -4.92 6.39 -8.92
C GLN A 820 -5.14 7.91 -8.93
N VAL A 821 -5.04 8.56 -10.10
CA VAL A 821 -5.33 10.00 -10.25
C VAL A 821 -6.79 10.29 -9.89
N LYS A 822 -7.76 9.59 -10.49
CA LYS A 822 -9.20 9.78 -10.16
C LYS A 822 -9.53 9.51 -8.70
N GLN A 823 -8.89 8.50 -8.09
CA GLN A 823 -9.03 8.21 -6.67
C GLN A 823 -8.51 9.38 -5.82
N ALA A 824 -7.31 9.89 -6.11
CA ALA A 824 -6.71 11.01 -5.39
C ALA A 824 -7.49 12.33 -5.60
N GLU A 825 -8.03 12.60 -6.79
CA GLU A 825 -8.92 13.74 -7.05
C GLU A 825 -10.19 13.68 -6.19
N THR A 826 -10.82 12.51 -6.12
CA THR A 826 -12.02 12.29 -5.29
C THR A 826 -11.72 12.48 -3.81
N GLN A 827 -10.60 11.94 -3.33
CA GLN A 827 -10.19 12.08 -1.92
C GLN A 827 -9.76 13.51 -1.57
N ARG A 828 -9.08 14.23 -2.48
CA ARG A 828 -8.78 15.66 -2.32
C ARG A 828 -10.05 16.50 -2.19
N SER A 829 -11.04 16.28 -3.06
CA SER A 829 -12.31 17.02 -3.00
C SER A 829 -13.11 16.74 -1.72
N SER A 830 -13.10 15.49 -1.24
CA SER A 830 -13.68 15.11 0.05
C SER A 830 -12.94 15.77 1.24
N ALA A 831 -11.61 15.76 1.23
CA ALA A 831 -10.79 16.40 2.26
C ALA A 831 -10.95 17.93 2.26
N ASP A 832 -11.02 18.56 1.08
CA ASP A 832 -11.28 20.00 0.92
C ASP A 832 -12.62 20.41 1.53
N SER A 833 -13.68 19.66 1.21
CA SER A 833 -15.02 19.83 1.77
C SER A 833 -15.04 19.66 3.28
N ALA A 834 -14.27 18.70 3.82
CA ALA A 834 -14.15 18.47 5.24
C ALA A 834 -13.46 19.66 5.95
N VAL A 835 -12.36 20.21 5.39
CA VAL A 835 -11.70 21.39 5.95
C VAL A 835 -12.65 22.60 5.97
N LEU A 836 -13.37 22.84 4.87
CA LEU A 836 -14.35 23.94 4.78
C LEU A 836 -15.46 23.81 5.83
N ALA A 837 -15.93 22.59 6.12
CA ALA A 837 -16.92 22.35 7.16
C ALA A 837 -16.35 22.49 8.59
N ARG A 838 -15.09 22.09 8.83
CA ARG A 838 -14.46 22.15 10.16
C ARG A 838 -14.05 23.55 10.61
N ILE A 839 -13.71 24.46 9.69
CA ILE A 839 -13.34 25.86 10.04
C ILE A 839 -14.41 26.55 10.92
N PRO A 840 -15.70 26.63 10.54
CA PRO A 840 -16.74 27.25 11.36
C PRO A 840 -17.11 26.46 12.62
N GLU A 841 -16.80 25.16 12.69
CA GLU A 841 -16.97 24.36 13.92
C GLU A 841 -15.84 24.63 14.93
N ALA A 842 -14.62 24.88 14.44
CA ALA A 842 -13.46 25.14 15.29
C ALA A 842 -13.40 26.61 15.75
N TYR A 843 -13.65 27.58 14.87
CA TYR A 843 -13.70 29.02 15.20
C TYR A 843 -15.03 29.42 15.85
N GLN A 844 -15.32 28.83 17.02
CA GLN A 844 -16.61 28.92 17.70
C GLN A 844 -16.62 29.81 18.94
N TRP A 845 -15.49 30.34 19.42
CA TRP A 845 -15.44 31.11 20.68
C TRP A 845 -15.35 32.62 20.44
N LEU A 846 -16.44 33.32 20.72
CA LEU A 846 -16.49 34.79 20.71
C LEU A 846 -16.18 35.30 22.12
N LEU A 847 -15.07 36.02 22.28
CA LEU A 847 -14.65 36.65 23.53
C LEU A 847 -15.02 38.13 23.50
N VAL A 848 -15.87 38.55 24.44
CA VAL A 848 -16.40 39.91 24.52
C VAL A 848 -15.95 40.54 25.84
N PRO A 849 -15.20 41.65 25.83
CA PRO A 849 -14.91 42.40 27.03
C PRO A 849 -16.17 43.17 27.46
N VAL A 850 -16.54 43.04 28.73
CA VAL A 850 -17.72 43.69 29.34
C VAL A 850 -17.37 44.31 30.69
N GLN A 851 -18.07 45.36 31.09
CA GLN A 851 -17.87 46.04 32.37
C GLN A 851 -19.20 46.57 32.90
N GLY A 852 -19.66 46.10 34.07
CA GLY A 852 -21.00 46.45 34.59
C GLY A 852 -21.13 47.88 35.14
N SER A 853 -20.03 48.48 35.61
CA SER A 853 -19.97 49.84 36.15
C SER A 853 -18.54 50.40 36.06
N PRO A 854 -18.32 51.72 36.19
CA PRO A 854 -16.98 52.31 36.11
C PRO A 854 -15.96 51.77 37.13
N GLN A 855 -16.44 51.24 38.27
CA GLN A 855 -15.63 50.66 39.35
C GLN A 855 -15.45 49.14 39.24
N ALA A 856 -16.21 48.46 38.38
CA ALA A 856 -16.08 47.03 38.16
C ALA A 856 -14.80 46.70 37.35
N ALA A 857 -14.23 45.52 37.59
CA ALA A 857 -13.18 44.97 36.73
C ALA A 857 -13.75 44.65 35.33
N VAL A 858 -12.87 44.56 34.33
CA VAL A 858 -13.25 44.09 32.98
C VAL A 858 -13.36 42.57 33.01
N GLU A 859 -14.54 42.06 32.69
CA GLU A 859 -14.80 40.62 32.57
C GLU A 859 -14.76 40.21 31.09
N TRP A 860 -14.35 38.96 30.84
CA TRP A 860 -14.25 38.39 29.50
C TRP A 860 -15.34 37.35 29.29
N GLN A 861 -16.42 37.76 28.64
CA GLN A 861 -17.55 36.88 28.34
C GLN A 861 -17.23 36.01 27.12
N ALA A 862 -16.89 34.75 27.36
CA ALA A 862 -16.69 33.75 26.31
C ALA A 862 -18.03 33.10 25.90
N THR A 863 -18.45 33.32 24.65
CA THR A 863 -19.74 32.86 24.13
C THR A 863 -19.52 31.94 22.94
N ARG A 864 -20.19 30.78 22.95
CA ARG A 864 -20.11 29.80 21.86
C ARG A 864 -21.03 30.21 20.71
N LEU A 865 -20.48 30.28 19.49
CA LEU A 865 -21.21 30.53 18.26
C LEU A 865 -21.77 29.24 17.65
N THR A 866 -22.94 29.33 17.02
CA THR A 866 -23.65 28.21 16.38
C THR A 866 -24.27 28.65 15.06
N GLY A 867 -24.34 27.74 14.09
CA GLY A 867 -24.89 27.99 12.75
C GLY A 867 -23.84 27.95 11.64
N GLN A 868 -24.32 27.88 10.39
CA GLN A 868 -23.52 27.74 9.16
C GLN A 868 -23.24 29.09 8.45
N ASP A 869 -23.67 30.21 9.01
CA ASP A 869 -23.30 31.55 8.54
C ASP A 869 -21.78 31.75 8.63
N ALA A 870 -21.20 32.56 7.73
CA ALA A 870 -19.79 32.93 7.73
C ALA A 870 -19.35 33.54 9.09
N LEU A 871 -18.08 33.38 9.45
CA LEU A 871 -17.60 33.58 10.82
C LEU A 871 -17.97 34.94 11.43
N ALA A 872 -17.73 36.04 10.70
CA ALA A 872 -18.02 37.38 11.18
C ALA A 872 -19.53 37.70 11.18
N VAL A 873 -20.29 37.21 10.19
CA VAL A 873 -21.77 37.33 10.14
C VAL A 873 -22.39 36.63 11.35
N ARG A 874 -21.90 35.44 11.69
CA ARG A 874 -22.35 34.66 12.85
C ARG A 874 -22.04 35.36 14.17
N ALA A 875 -20.85 35.94 14.29
CA ALA A 875 -20.44 36.73 15.45
C ALA A 875 -21.29 37.99 15.62
N SER A 876 -21.51 38.78 14.55
CA SER A 876 -22.28 40.02 14.63
C SER A 876 -23.77 39.77 14.95
N LYS A 877 -24.37 38.73 14.35
CA LYS A 877 -25.72 38.26 14.65
C LYS A 877 -25.88 37.85 16.12
N LYS A 878 -24.89 37.15 16.69
CA LYS A 878 -24.92 36.77 18.11
C LYS A 878 -24.79 37.99 19.03
N LEU A 879 -23.85 38.90 18.77
CA LEU A 879 -23.71 40.14 19.55
C LEU A 879 -24.97 41.01 19.51
N ARG A 880 -25.62 41.12 18.34
CA ARG A 880 -26.86 41.89 18.20
C ARG A 880 -28.00 41.30 19.03
N ASN A 881 -28.15 39.98 18.99
CA ASN A 881 -29.19 39.26 19.75
C ASN A 881 -28.99 39.35 21.28
N ASP A 882 -27.74 39.47 21.73
CA ASP A 882 -27.38 39.58 23.15
C ASP A 882 -27.27 41.06 23.62
N GLU A 883 -27.67 42.03 22.78
CA GLU A 883 -27.48 43.49 22.96
C GLU A 883 -26.02 43.95 23.19
N LEU A 884 -25.04 43.10 22.90
CA LEU A 884 -23.59 43.38 22.99
C LEU A 884 -23.03 44.12 21.76
N LEU A 885 -23.86 44.37 20.74
CA LEU A 885 -23.58 45.24 19.60
C LEU A 885 -24.87 45.95 19.15
N VAL A 886 -24.92 47.27 19.31
CA VAL A 886 -26.06 48.11 18.96
C VAL A 886 -25.90 48.64 17.54
N THR A 887 -26.78 48.22 16.63
CA THR A 887 -26.82 48.67 15.23
C THR A 887 -27.79 49.83 14.98
N ALA A 888 -28.68 50.11 15.93
CA ALA A 888 -29.61 51.25 15.92
C ALA A 888 -29.91 51.65 17.37
N LEU A 889 -29.92 52.95 17.67
CA LEU A 889 -30.16 53.48 19.02
C LEU A 889 -31.21 54.60 18.93
N ALA A 890 -32.23 54.56 19.79
CA ALA A 890 -33.24 55.62 19.87
C ALA A 890 -32.75 56.79 20.75
N GLY A 891 -33.11 58.03 20.40
CA GLY A 891 -32.74 59.21 21.18
C GLY A 891 -33.19 59.19 22.64
N THR A 892 -34.30 58.51 22.95
CA THR A 892 -34.78 58.29 24.33
C THR A 892 -33.86 57.34 25.11
N ARG A 893 -33.40 56.23 24.50
CA ARG A 893 -32.42 55.31 25.10
C ARG A 893 -31.06 55.99 25.27
N LEU A 894 -30.65 56.85 24.34
CA LEU A 894 -29.46 57.69 24.50
C LEU A 894 -29.60 58.63 25.71
N ARG A 895 -30.77 59.27 25.89
CA ARG A 895 -31.01 60.11 27.08
C ARG A 895 -30.96 59.32 28.39
N MET A 896 -31.45 58.08 28.42
CA MET A 896 -31.33 57.21 29.58
C MET A 896 -29.87 56.91 29.94
N GLU A 897 -28.99 56.63 28.97
CA GLU A 897 -27.57 56.39 29.26
C GLU A 897 -26.83 57.68 29.68
N LEU A 898 -27.19 58.85 29.10
CA LEU A 898 -26.68 60.17 29.49
C LEU A 898 -27.01 60.57 30.94
N ASP A 899 -28.12 60.05 31.49
CA ASP A 899 -28.54 60.31 32.88
C ASP A 899 -28.07 59.21 33.85
N ARG A 900 -27.99 57.96 33.39
CA ARG A 900 -27.52 56.80 34.18
C ARG A 900 -26.03 56.89 34.51
N VAL A 901 -25.24 57.39 33.56
CA VAL A 901 -23.80 57.64 33.70
C VAL A 901 -23.60 59.15 33.62
N PRO A 902 -22.74 59.79 34.44
CA PRO A 902 -22.49 61.23 34.39
C PRO A 902 -21.68 61.65 33.16
N LEU A 903 -22.28 61.51 31.97
CA LEU A 903 -21.72 61.93 30.67
C LEU A 903 -21.93 63.43 30.41
N TRP A 904 -22.93 64.03 31.07
CA TRP A 904 -23.10 65.47 31.17
C TRP A 904 -21.91 66.12 31.87
N ARG A 905 -21.23 67.05 31.18
CA ARG A 905 -20.07 67.79 31.72
C ARG A 905 -20.56 69.15 32.22
N GLY A 906 -21.32 69.11 33.31
CA GLY A 906 -22.12 70.23 33.79
C GLY A 906 -23.48 70.27 33.10
N ASP A 907 -23.74 71.34 32.35
CA ASP A 907 -25.05 71.59 31.73
C ASP A 907 -25.16 71.12 30.25
N HIS A 908 -24.05 70.71 29.65
CA HIS A 908 -23.99 70.23 28.27
C HIS A 908 -22.88 69.16 28.06
N VAL A 909 -22.83 68.56 26.87
CA VAL A 909 -21.76 67.65 26.42
C VAL A 909 -21.49 67.82 24.93
N ALA A 910 -20.22 67.83 24.51
CA ALA A 910 -19.86 67.92 23.10
C ALA A 910 -20.09 66.59 22.37
N ILE A 911 -20.67 66.63 21.16
CA ILE A 911 -21.02 65.42 20.39
C ILE A 911 -19.79 64.56 20.09
N LYS A 912 -18.68 65.18 19.65
CA LYS A 912 -17.40 64.49 19.43
C LYS A 912 -16.94 63.72 20.68
N GLN A 913 -17.02 64.36 21.83
CA GLN A 913 -16.60 63.75 23.09
C GLN A 913 -17.52 62.60 23.50
N LEU A 914 -18.82 62.70 23.20
CA LEU A 914 -19.78 61.62 23.44
C LEU A 914 -19.52 60.40 22.54
N VAL A 915 -19.17 60.61 21.27
CA VAL A 915 -18.71 59.54 20.36
C VAL A 915 -17.46 58.85 20.93
N GLU A 916 -16.46 59.63 21.36
CA GLU A 916 -15.26 59.10 22.01
C GLU A 916 -15.56 58.33 23.30
N ASP A 917 -16.46 58.84 24.14
CA ASP A 917 -16.84 58.20 25.41
C ASP A 917 -17.49 56.82 25.17
N PHE A 918 -18.44 56.72 24.23
CA PHE A 918 -19.08 55.45 23.84
C PHE A 918 -18.07 54.43 23.27
N ALA A 919 -17.08 54.88 22.50
CA ALA A 919 -16.00 54.04 21.97
C ALA A 919 -14.95 53.65 23.04
N ARG A 920 -14.80 54.44 24.11
CA ARG A 920 -13.77 54.26 25.15
C ARG A 920 -14.20 53.42 26.34
N TYR A 921 -15.46 53.54 26.77
CA TYR A 921 -15.93 53.00 28.05
C TYR A 921 -16.82 51.77 27.88
N LEU A 922 -16.41 50.65 28.48
CA LEU A 922 -17.04 49.33 28.34
C LEU A 922 -18.36 49.16 29.09
N TYR A 923 -18.67 50.09 29.98
CA TYR A 923 -19.95 50.17 30.69
C TYR A 923 -21.02 50.95 29.88
N LEU A 924 -20.65 51.51 28.72
CA LEU A 924 -21.59 52.09 27.75
C LEU A 924 -21.91 51.08 26.63
N PRO A 925 -23.11 51.12 26.03
CA PRO A 925 -23.47 50.23 24.93
C PRO A 925 -22.47 50.32 23.76
N ARG A 926 -21.93 49.18 23.35
CA ARG A 926 -21.05 49.07 22.17
C ARG A 926 -21.85 49.37 20.90
N LEU A 927 -21.50 50.44 20.20
CA LEU A 927 -22.14 50.85 18.95
C LEU A 927 -21.40 50.27 17.75
N LYS A 928 -22.13 49.94 16.68
CA LYS A 928 -21.53 49.49 15.42
C LYS A 928 -20.52 50.50 14.87
N ASP A 929 -20.93 51.75 14.76
CA ASP A 929 -20.19 52.88 14.21
C ASP A 929 -20.72 54.18 14.84
N PRO A 930 -19.97 55.30 14.79
CA PRO A 930 -20.43 56.61 15.27
C PRO A 930 -21.76 57.08 14.66
N GLY A 931 -22.10 56.64 13.44
CA GLY A 931 -23.35 56.97 12.77
C GLY A 931 -24.59 56.52 13.53
N VAL A 932 -24.50 55.40 14.27
CA VAL A 932 -25.57 54.94 15.18
C VAL A 932 -25.88 55.98 16.27
N LEU A 933 -24.85 56.61 16.85
CA LEU A 933 -25.03 57.66 17.86
C LEU A 933 -25.55 58.95 17.23
N LEU A 934 -25.00 59.35 16.08
CA LEU A 934 -25.44 60.56 15.38
C LEU A 934 -26.90 60.45 14.94
N GLN A 935 -27.36 59.28 14.49
CA GLN A 935 -28.76 59.07 14.17
C GLN A 935 -29.65 59.14 15.42
N ALA A 936 -29.24 58.51 16.54
CA ALA A 936 -29.96 58.62 17.82
C ALA A 936 -30.12 60.08 18.27
N ILE A 937 -29.09 60.92 18.04
CA ILE A 937 -29.14 62.36 18.30
C ILE A 937 -30.14 63.06 17.37
N ARG A 938 -30.08 62.83 16.05
CA ARG A 938 -31.02 63.41 15.07
C ARG A 938 -32.48 63.06 15.41
N ASP A 939 -32.74 61.78 15.68
CA ASP A 939 -34.06 61.27 16.05
C ASP A 939 -34.54 61.91 17.36
N GLY A 940 -33.66 61.99 18.37
CA GLY A 940 -33.96 62.62 19.66
C GLY A 940 -34.30 64.11 19.57
N LEU A 941 -33.63 64.86 18.70
CA LEU A 941 -33.88 66.30 18.47
C LEU A 941 -35.19 66.57 17.73
N GLY A 942 -35.68 65.60 16.95
CA GLY A 942 -36.97 65.65 16.25
C GLY A 942 -38.20 65.40 17.13
N LEU A 943 -38.03 64.92 18.37
CA LEU A 943 -39.14 64.62 19.27
C LEU A 943 -39.85 65.89 19.75
N LEU A 944 -41.19 65.94 19.61
CA LEU A 944 -42.01 67.03 20.15
C LEU A 944 -41.94 67.12 21.69
N LEU A 945 -41.76 65.98 22.36
CA LEU A 945 -41.60 65.87 23.82
C LEU A 945 -40.12 65.88 24.26
N TRP A 946 -39.21 66.48 23.48
CA TRP A 946 -37.77 66.55 23.80
C TRP A 946 -37.43 67.00 25.23
N HIS A 947 -38.29 67.86 25.80
CA HIS A 947 -38.14 68.40 27.15
C HIS A 947 -38.31 67.34 28.27
N GLN A 948 -39.03 66.26 28.00
CA GLN A 948 -39.21 65.10 28.89
C GLN A 948 -38.37 63.90 28.44
N GLU A 949 -38.27 63.66 27.13
CA GLU A 949 -37.80 62.38 26.58
C GLU A 949 -36.39 62.41 25.94
N SER A 950 -35.82 63.59 25.66
CA SER A 950 -34.49 63.68 25.01
C SER A 950 -33.64 64.88 25.51
N PHE A 951 -33.17 65.75 24.63
CA PHE A 951 -32.16 66.79 24.85
C PHE A 951 -32.27 67.89 23.78
N ALA A 952 -31.62 69.02 24.01
CA ALA A 952 -31.52 70.11 23.02
C ALA A 952 -30.13 70.14 22.35
N TYR A 953 -29.98 70.88 21.25
CA TYR A 953 -28.72 71.05 20.53
C TYR A 953 -28.31 72.53 20.49
N ALA A 954 -27.02 72.83 20.64
CA ALA A 954 -26.45 74.17 20.39
C ALA A 954 -25.17 74.08 19.55
N ASP A 955 -24.91 75.08 18.71
CA ASP A 955 -23.68 75.12 17.89
C ASP A 955 -22.43 75.41 18.74
N SER A 956 -22.57 76.22 19.81
CA SER A 956 -21.48 76.52 20.78
C SER A 956 -22.01 77.12 22.09
N PHE A 957 -21.15 77.17 23.12
CA PHE A 957 -21.40 77.86 24.39
C PHE A 957 -20.41 79.01 24.56
N ASP A 958 -20.91 80.17 24.99
CA ASP A 958 -20.13 81.37 25.26
C ASP A 958 -19.92 81.51 26.77
N GLU A 959 -18.73 81.13 27.26
CA GLU A 959 -18.41 81.18 28.70
C GLU A 959 -18.40 82.59 29.28
N ALA A 960 -18.08 83.61 28.48
CA ALA A 960 -18.03 85.00 28.94
C ALA A 960 -19.44 85.61 29.06
N ALA A 961 -20.38 85.20 28.21
CA ALA A 961 -21.78 85.63 28.25
C ALA A 961 -22.72 84.66 28.99
N GLY A 962 -22.25 83.46 29.37
CA GLY A 962 -23.06 82.40 29.95
C GLY A 962 -24.18 81.87 29.03
N ARG A 963 -24.02 82.00 27.70
CA ARG A 963 -25.12 81.83 26.73
C ARG A 963 -24.82 80.78 25.66
N TYR A 964 -25.82 79.94 25.35
CA TYR A 964 -25.77 79.00 24.24
C TYR A 964 -26.05 79.72 22.91
N ARG A 965 -25.16 79.55 21.92
CA ARG A 965 -25.32 80.08 20.57
C ARG A 965 -25.90 79.00 19.65
N GLY A 966 -26.92 79.35 18.87
CA GLY A 966 -27.56 78.43 17.93
C GLY A 966 -28.38 77.31 18.59
N LEU A 967 -28.99 77.58 19.75
CA LEU A 967 -29.84 76.62 20.47
C LEU A 967 -31.09 76.24 19.65
N ARG A 968 -31.25 74.95 19.34
CA ARG A 968 -32.35 74.36 18.56
C ARG A 968 -33.03 73.23 19.35
N THR A 969 -34.35 73.14 19.20
CA THR A 969 -35.24 72.22 19.93
C THR A 969 -36.42 71.83 19.05
N ALA A 970 -36.88 70.56 19.09
CA ALA A 970 -37.97 70.06 18.25
C ALA A 970 -37.77 70.33 16.73
N GLN A 971 -36.52 70.24 16.26
CA GLN A 971 -36.12 70.51 14.88
C GLN A 971 -35.08 69.48 14.45
N LEU A 972 -35.23 68.96 13.23
CA LEU A 972 -34.22 68.09 12.61
C LEU A 972 -32.97 68.92 12.28
N VAL A 973 -31.84 68.55 12.88
CA VAL A 973 -30.53 69.15 12.59
C VAL A 973 -29.71 68.15 11.78
N ASN A 974 -29.17 68.58 10.64
CA ASN A 974 -28.25 67.74 9.87
C ASN A 974 -26.87 67.75 10.52
N ILE A 975 -26.58 66.70 11.29
CA ILE A 975 -25.29 66.45 11.95
C ILE A 975 -24.62 65.31 11.18
N SER A 976 -23.76 65.63 10.21
CA SER A 976 -23.23 64.66 9.25
C SER A 976 -21.87 64.05 9.62
N ASP A 977 -21.12 64.68 10.52
CA ASP A 977 -19.77 64.27 10.95
C ASP A 977 -19.68 64.24 12.49
N ALA A 978 -19.02 63.22 13.03
CA ALA A 978 -18.71 63.09 14.45
C ALA A 978 -17.77 64.20 14.97
N ASN A 979 -17.00 64.84 14.08
CA ASN A 979 -16.11 65.96 14.41
C ASN A 979 -16.80 67.33 14.35
N GLN A 980 -18.07 67.40 13.96
CA GLN A 980 -18.82 68.65 13.87
C GLN A 980 -18.94 69.31 15.26
N SER A 981 -18.63 70.61 15.34
CA SER A 981 -18.78 71.39 16.57
C SER A 981 -20.27 71.54 16.90
N GLY A 982 -20.70 70.82 17.93
CA GLY A 982 -22.07 70.82 18.43
C GLY A 982 -22.14 70.27 19.85
N LEU A 983 -23.04 70.84 20.64
CA LEU A 983 -23.25 70.53 22.06
C LEU A 983 -24.66 69.99 22.25
N LEU A 984 -24.81 68.86 22.93
CA LEU A 984 -26.09 68.46 23.51
C LEU A 984 -26.26 69.20 24.84
N VAL A 985 -27.42 69.79 25.07
CA VAL A 985 -27.74 70.59 26.25
C VAL A 985 -28.86 69.92 27.04
N ARG A 986 -28.73 69.86 28.36
CA ARG A 986 -29.77 69.31 29.25
C ARG A 986 -31.09 70.08 29.09
N PRO A 987 -32.27 69.41 28.97
CA PRO A 987 -33.53 70.10 28.72
C PRO A 987 -33.89 71.20 29.71
N ASP A 988 -33.66 70.99 31.00
CA ASP A 988 -33.97 71.98 32.03
C ASP A 988 -33.11 73.25 31.91
N VAL A 989 -31.90 73.14 31.33
CA VAL A 989 -31.02 74.28 31.03
C VAL A 989 -31.48 74.96 29.75
N ALA A 990 -31.73 74.17 28.69
CA ALA A 990 -32.17 74.69 27.40
C ALA A 990 -33.51 75.45 27.51
N GLN A 991 -34.46 74.94 28.30
CA GLN A 991 -35.74 75.60 28.57
C GLN A 991 -35.55 76.92 29.33
N ARG A 992 -34.68 76.95 30.36
CA ARG A 992 -34.31 78.19 31.07
C ARG A 992 -33.64 79.22 30.14
N ALA A 993 -32.75 78.77 29.25
CA ALA A 993 -32.09 79.63 28.27
C ALA A 993 -33.07 80.22 27.24
N GLN A 994 -34.01 79.41 26.71
CA GLN A 994 -35.06 79.89 25.82
C GLN A 994 -36.00 80.90 26.50
N GLN A 995 -36.36 80.68 27.76
CA GLN A 995 -37.17 81.63 28.53
C GLN A 995 -36.43 82.94 28.80
N ALA A 996 -35.13 82.89 29.09
CA ALA A 996 -34.30 84.08 29.28
C ALA A 996 -34.13 84.88 27.97
N ASP A 997 -33.87 84.21 26.84
CA ASP A 997 -33.77 84.84 25.52
C ASP A 997 -35.11 85.46 25.08
N ALA A 998 -36.24 84.79 25.35
CA ALA A 998 -37.58 85.34 25.10
C ALA A 998 -37.89 86.56 25.98
N ALA A 999 -37.48 86.55 27.25
CA ALA A 999 -37.63 87.68 28.16
C ALA A 999 -36.78 88.89 27.71
N ALA A 1000 -35.54 88.67 27.27
CA ALA A 1000 -34.67 89.71 26.75
C ALA A 1000 -35.18 90.32 25.43
N ALA A 1001 -35.82 89.52 24.57
CA ALA A 1001 -36.48 90.01 23.36
C ALA A 1001 -37.75 90.85 23.64
N GLY A 1002 -38.39 90.65 24.80
CA GLY A 1002 -39.61 91.37 25.20
C GLY A 1002 -39.39 92.83 25.64
N THR A 1003 -38.16 93.23 25.97
CA THR A 1003 -37.84 94.56 26.55
C THR A 1003 -37.59 95.68 25.52
N SER A 1004 -37.86 95.48 24.23
CA SER A 1004 -37.52 96.46 23.18
C SER A 1004 -38.64 96.75 22.18
N ARG A 1005 -39.76 97.34 22.64
CA ARG A 1005 -40.72 98.15 21.85
C ARG A 1005 -41.85 98.74 22.73
N VAL A 1006 -41.99 100.06 22.75
CA VAL A 1006 -43.25 100.87 22.60
C VAL A 1006 -42.97 102.34 23.00
N ALA A 1007 -43.24 103.26 22.05
CA ALA A 1007 -43.55 104.71 22.13
C ALA A 1007 -43.07 105.34 20.79
N GLU A 1008 -43.78 106.18 20.01
CA GLU A 1008 -45.02 106.95 20.23
C GLU A 1008 -45.95 106.96 18.98
N THR A 1009 -47.25 106.97 19.27
CA THR A 1009 -48.42 107.68 18.68
C THR A 1009 -48.17 108.82 17.66
N GLY A 1010 -49.06 109.17 16.70
CA GLY A 1010 -50.52 108.96 16.64
C GLY A 1010 -51.21 109.44 15.32
N ALA A 1011 -52.54 109.60 15.36
CA ALA A 1011 -53.48 109.90 14.24
C ALA A 1011 -53.83 111.43 14.14
N PRO A 1012 -54.68 111.98 13.22
CA PRO A 1012 -55.80 111.38 12.43
C PRO A 1012 -56.09 111.91 10.98
N TYR A 1013 -57.25 111.51 10.44
CA TYR A 1013 -57.93 111.74 9.13
C TYR A 1013 -58.51 113.20 8.96
N ARG A 1014 -58.97 113.76 7.80
CA ARG A 1014 -59.11 113.38 6.35
C ARG A 1014 -59.55 114.59 5.46
N ALA A 1015 -59.05 114.76 4.22
CA ALA A 1015 -59.68 115.43 3.03
C ALA A 1015 -58.62 115.61 1.89
N SER A 1016 -58.68 114.98 0.70
CA SER A 1016 -59.52 115.23 -0.52
C SER A 1016 -59.20 116.56 -1.25
N VAL A 1017 -58.93 116.68 -2.57
CA VAL A 1017 -59.23 115.88 -3.78
C VAL A 1017 -58.19 116.14 -4.91
N ALA A 1018 -57.82 115.14 -5.72
CA ALA A 1018 -57.52 115.24 -7.18
C ALA A 1018 -57.35 113.85 -7.86
N THR A 1019 -57.89 113.68 -9.07
CA THR A 1019 -57.86 112.52 -10.00
C THR A 1019 -58.16 113.05 -11.42
N PRO A 1020 -57.96 112.33 -12.56
CA PRO A 1020 -57.64 110.90 -12.78
C PRO A 1020 -56.33 110.71 -13.60
N GLU A 1021 -55.87 109.54 -14.08
CA GLU A 1021 -56.44 108.63 -15.11
C GLU A 1021 -56.03 107.15 -14.90
N SER A 1022 -56.76 106.23 -15.57
CA SER A 1022 -56.46 104.79 -15.70
C SER A 1022 -56.00 104.48 -17.15
N PRO A 1023 -55.35 103.33 -17.43
CA PRO A 1023 -56.02 102.03 -17.49
C PRO A 1023 -55.24 100.91 -16.74
N GLY A 1024 -55.82 99.74 -16.44
CA GLY A 1024 -57.16 99.26 -16.79
C GLY A 1024 -57.19 98.13 -17.82
N THR A 1025 -56.60 96.97 -17.51
CA THR A 1025 -56.89 95.72 -18.25
C THR A 1025 -56.73 94.49 -17.35
N SER A 1026 -57.75 93.63 -17.34
CA SER A 1026 -57.69 92.29 -16.76
C SER A 1026 -57.19 91.28 -17.80
N ALA A 1027 -56.46 90.25 -17.36
CA ALA A 1027 -56.17 89.08 -18.18
C ALA A 1027 -56.04 87.81 -17.32
N ALA A 1028 -56.97 86.87 -17.57
CA ALA A 1028 -56.95 85.41 -17.44
C ALA A 1028 -56.15 84.68 -16.32
N PRO A 1029 -56.66 83.55 -15.79
CA PRO A 1029 -55.89 82.68 -14.90
C PRO A 1029 -54.69 82.06 -15.64
N THR A 1030 -53.49 82.25 -15.11
CA THR A 1030 -52.27 81.64 -15.65
C THR A 1030 -52.27 80.13 -15.40
N VAL A 1031 -52.21 79.36 -16.49
CA VAL A 1031 -52.15 77.90 -16.44
C VAL A 1031 -50.84 77.45 -15.79
N ALA A 1032 -50.95 76.67 -14.70
CA ALA A 1032 -49.78 76.09 -14.04
C ALA A 1032 -49.00 75.16 -15.00
N PRO A 1033 -47.66 75.15 -14.95
CA PRO A 1033 -46.84 74.31 -15.83
C PRO A 1033 -47.12 72.82 -15.58
N ARG A 1034 -47.42 72.07 -16.66
CA ARG A 1034 -47.86 70.66 -16.60
C ARG A 1034 -46.78 69.64 -16.95
N ARG A 1035 -45.54 70.06 -17.24
CA ARG A 1035 -44.46 69.18 -17.69
C ARG A 1035 -43.11 69.73 -17.24
N PHE A 1036 -42.26 68.85 -16.71
CA PHE A 1036 -40.86 69.10 -16.37
C PHE A 1036 -39.96 68.35 -17.35
N HIS A 1037 -38.80 68.90 -17.69
CA HIS A 1037 -37.77 68.25 -18.50
C HIS A 1037 -36.41 68.87 -18.16
N GLY A 1038 -35.40 68.03 -17.94
CA GLY A 1038 -34.03 68.48 -17.68
C GLY A 1038 -33.05 67.32 -17.86
N SER A 1039 -31.86 67.62 -18.37
CA SER A 1039 -30.73 66.71 -18.50
C SER A 1039 -29.56 67.20 -17.65
N VAL A 1040 -28.71 66.29 -17.19
CA VAL A 1040 -27.55 66.59 -16.35
C VAL A 1040 -26.43 65.60 -16.62
N SER A 1041 -25.24 66.10 -16.94
CA SER A 1041 -24.05 65.27 -17.13
C SER A 1041 -23.52 64.79 -15.78
N LEU A 1042 -23.30 63.48 -15.65
CA LEU A 1042 -22.76 62.85 -14.44
C LEU A 1042 -21.26 62.59 -14.60
N ASP A 1043 -20.50 62.78 -13.52
CA ASP A 1043 -19.09 62.37 -13.46
C ASP A 1043 -19.01 60.83 -13.47
N ALA A 1044 -18.36 60.28 -14.49
CA ALA A 1044 -18.22 58.83 -14.72
C ALA A 1044 -17.58 58.09 -13.52
N THR A 1045 -16.82 58.78 -12.67
CA THR A 1045 -16.21 58.20 -11.46
C THR A 1045 -17.12 58.22 -10.24
N ARG A 1046 -18.27 58.91 -10.29
CA ARG A 1046 -19.15 59.20 -9.13
C ARG A 1046 -20.64 59.00 -9.38
N VAL A 1047 -21.01 58.49 -10.57
CA VAL A 1047 -22.39 58.27 -11.05
C VAL A 1047 -23.36 57.84 -9.96
N GLY A 1048 -23.06 56.80 -9.17
CA GLY A 1048 -23.98 56.29 -8.14
C GLY A 1048 -24.31 57.29 -7.02
N ARG A 1049 -23.37 58.16 -6.63
CA ARG A 1049 -23.60 59.17 -5.59
C ARG A 1049 -24.42 60.34 -6.13
N ASP A 1050 -24.07 60.80 -7.33
CA ASP A 1050 -24.67 62.00 -7.89
C ASP A 1050 -26.05 61.69 -8.51
N ALA A 1051 -26.26 60.48 -9.05
CA ALA A 1051 -27.60 59.96 -9.41
C ALA A 1051 -28.50 59.76 -8.19
N GLY A 1052 -27.97 59.25 -7.07
CA GLY A 1052 -28.72 59.18 -5.80
C GLY A 1052 -29.16 60.57 -5.34
N ARG A 1053 -28.28 61.57 -5.45
CA ARG A 1053 -28.60 62.96 -5.11
C ARG A 1053 -29.68 63.57 -6.02
N ILE A 1054 -29.73 63.22 -7.31
CA ILE A 1054 -30.82 63.63 -8.21
C ILE A 1054 -32.12 62.89 -7.88
N ALA A 1055 -32.03 61.63 -7.46
CA ALA A 1055 -33.20 60.89 -6.99
C ALA A 1055 -33.84 61.56 -5.77
N ASP A 1056 -33.02 61.93 -4.78
CA ASP A 1056 -33.48 62.55 -3.53
C ASP A 1056 -33.94 64.01 -3.71
N GLU A 1057 -33.20 64.83 -4.47
CA GLU A 1057 -33.42 66.30 -4.55
C GLU A 1057 -34.32 66.73 -5.74
N VAL A 1058 -34.65 65.82 -6.67
CA VAL A 1058 -35.48 66.15 -7.86
C VAL A 1058 -36.58 65.12 -8.08
N ILE A 1059 -36.24 63.83 -8.21
CA ILE A 1059 -37.23 62.79 -8.57
C ILE A 1059 -38.24 62.58 -7.43
N ALA A 1060 -37.78 62.50 -6.18
CA ALA A 1060 -38.64 62.32 -5.00
C ALA A 1060 -39.70 63.43 -4.88
N HIS A 1061 -39.35 64.68 -5.22
CA HIS A 1061 -40.29 65.81 -5.22
C HIS A 1061 -41.30 65.77 -6.38
N LEU A 1062 -40.92 65.20 -7.52
CA LEU A 1062 -41.82 65.05 -8.68
C LEU A 1062 -42.77 63.85 -8.52
N VAL A 1063 -42.30 62.73 -7.96
CA VAL A 1063 -43.11 61.53 -7.68
C VAL A 1063 -44.13 61.75 -6.55
N GLY A 1064 -43.89 62.72 -5.66
CA GLY A 1064 -44.83 63.12 -4.60
C GLY A 1064 -46.11 63.82 -5.09
N LEU A 1065 -46.25 64.10 -6.39
CA LEU A 1065 -47.41 64.79 -6.96
C LEU A 1065 -48.47 63.79 -7.43
N VAL A 1066 -49.71 63.92 -6.92
CA VAL A 1066 -50.79 62.98 -7.23
C VAL A 1066 -51.13 62.99 -8.72
N GLY A 1067 -50.84 61.88 -9.41
CA GLY A 1067 -51.11 61.70 -10.84
C GLY A 1067 -49.95 62.04 -11.79
N SER A 1068 -48.74 62.26 -11.29
CA SER A 1068 -47.54 62.38 -12.14
C SER A 1068 -47.05 61.01 -12.60
N GLU A 1069 -46.72 60.88 -13.88
CA GLU A 1069 -46.00 59.73 -14.45
C GLU A 1069 -44.56 60.19 -14.76
N VAL A 1070 -43.57 59.55 -14.13
CA VAL A 1070 -42.16 59.98 -14.16
C VAL A 1070 -41.30 58.89 -14.78
N GLU A 1071 -40.81 59.15 -15.99
CA GLU A 1071 -39.89 58.28 -16.73
C GLU A 1071 -38.46 58.81 -16.61
N VAL A 1072 -37.49 57.92 -16.40
CA VAL A 1072 -36.07 58.27 -16.21
C VAL A 1072 -35.22 57.53 -17.24
N THR A 1073 -34.71 58.26 -18.22
CA THR A 1073 -33.86 57.71 -19.27
C THR A 1073 -32.39 58.01 -18.97
N LEU A 1074 -31.55 56.98 -18.91
CA LEU A 1074 -30.09 57.11 -18.76
C LEU A 1074 -29.42 56.91 -20.11
N GLU A 1075 -28.91 57.99 -20.68
CA GLU A 1075 -28.14 57.98 -21.93
C GLU A 1075 -26.64 57.92 -21.59
N ILE A 1076 -25.88 57.05 -22.29
CA ILE A 1076 -24.46 56.80 -22.04
C ILE A 1076 -23.72 56.92 -23.37
N GLU A 1077 -22.98 58.01 -23.53
CA GLU A 1077 -22.17 58.31 -24.71
C GLU A 1077 -20.68 58.26 -24.32
N ALA A 1078 -19.85 57.67 -25.18
CA ALA A 1078 -18.41 57.48 -24.93
C ALA A 1078 -17.61 57.60 -26.23
N GLU A 1079 -16.91 58.71 -26.40
CA GLU A 1079 -15.99 58.94 -27.51
C GLU A 1079 -14.66 58.21 -27.22
N ILE A 1080 -14.19 57.37 -28.16
CA ILE A 1080 -13.00 56.52 -27.99
C ILE A 1080 -12.01 56.78 -29.13
N PRO A 1081 -11.12 57.81 -29.02
CA PRO A 1081 -10.34 58.34 -30.15
C PRO A 1081 -9.30 57.38 -30.78
N SER A 1082 -9.09 56.21 -30.19
CA SER A 1082 -8.14 55.17 -30.66
C SER A 1082 -8.81 53.84 -31.02
N GLY A 1083 -10.15 53.80 -31.06
CA GLY A 1083 -10.94 52.58 -31.26
C GLY A 1083 -11.10 51.75 -29.99
N ALA A 1084 -12.24 51.08 -29.85
CA ALA A 1084 -12.54 50.21 -28.71
C ALA A 1084 -11.94 48.80 -28.92
N PRO A 1085 -11.17 48.23 -27.98
CA PRO A 1085 -10.67 46.85 -28.10
C PRO A 1085 -11.81 45.82 -28.08
N ASP A 1086 -11.73 44.77 -28.91
CA ASP A 1086 -12.76 43.73 -29.07
C ASP A 1086 -13.29 43.14 -27.76
N GLN A 1087 -12.40 42.92 -26.78
CA GLN A 1087 -12.77 42.37 -25.47
C GLN A 1087 -13.67 43.33 -24.69
N VAL A 1088 -13.50 44.64 -24.84
CA VAL A 1088 -14.36 45.68 -24.24
C VAL A 1088 -15.69 45.75 -24.98
N VAL A 1089 -15.66 45.79 -26.32
CA VAL A 1089 -16.86 45.79 -27.18
C VAL A 1089 -17.78 44.61 -26.84
N ARG A 1090 -17.21 43.40 -26.74
CA ARG A 1090 -17.94 42.19 -26.36
C ARG A 1090 -18.51 42.28 -24.95
N THR A 1091 -17.71 42.68 -23.97
CA THR A 1091 -18.13 42.74 -22.55
C THR A 1091 -19.26 43.76 -22.34
N VAL A 1092 -19.16 44.94 -22.95
CA VAL A 1092 -20.20 45.99 -22.85
C VAL A 1092 -21.49 45.53 -23.55
N THR A 1093 -21.40 44.96 -24.76
CA THR A 1093 -22.57 44.49 -25.50
C THR A 1093 -23.30 43.35 -24.77
N GLU A 1094 -22.57 42.40 -24.18
CA GLU A 1094 -23.13 41.27 -23.43
C GLU A 1094 -23.80 41.73 -22.11
N ASN A 1095 -23.20 42.68 -21.42
CA ASN A 1095 -23.78 43.29 -20.22
C ASN A 1095 -25.01 44.15 -20.53
N SER A 1096 -24.99 44.98 -21.58
CA SER A 1096 -26.15 45.80 -22.00
C SER A 1096 -27.36 44.96 -22.38
N ARG A 1097 -27.15 43.79 -23.01
CA ARG A 1097 -28.23 42.80 -23.24
C ARG A 1097 -28.76 42.21 -21.94
N THR A 1098 -27.88 41.83 -21.02
CA THR A 1098 -28.24 41.24 -19.72
C THR A 1098 -29.01 42.22 -18.85
N LEU A 1099 -28.66 43.52 -18.92
CA LEU A 1099 -29.31 44.63 -18.22
C LEU A 1099 -30.50 45.23 -18.98
N LYS A 1100 -30.88 44.67 -20.15
CA LYS A 1100 -32.05 45.05 -20.96
C LYS A 1100 -32.06 46.50 -21.47
N PHE A 1101 -30.91 47.01 -21.91
CA PHE A 1101 -30.82 48.31 -22.58
C PHE A 1101 -31.65 48.31 -23.89
N THR A 1102 -32.56 49.29 -24.03
CA THR A 1102 -33.51 49.42 -25.16
C THR A 1102 -32.82 49.68 -26.51
N THR A 1103 -31.76 50.48 -26.51
CA THR A 1103 -30.91 50.75 -27.68
C THR A 1103 -29.45 50.63 -27.24
N HIS A 1104 -28.64 49.82 -27.92
CA HIS A 1104 -27.22 49.66 -27.62
C HIS A 1104 -26.44 49.14 -28.84
N GLY A 1105 -25.28 49.72 -29.10
CA GLY A 1105 -24.37 49.35 -30.19
C GLY A 1105 -23.09 50.17 -30.13
N PHE A 1106 -22.05 49.70 -30.81
CA PHE A 1106 -20.88 50.53 -31.14
C PHE A 1106 -21.02 50.91 -32.61
N GLU A 1107 -21.04 52.21 -32.89
CA GLU A 1107 -21.08 52.75 -34.25
C GLU A 1107 -19.65 53.08 -34.70
N SER A 1108 -19.39 52.90 -36.00
CA SER A 1108 -18.16 53.30 -36.66
C SER A 1108 -18.47 54.46 -37.60
N GLU A 1109 -17.77 55.59 -37.45
CA GLU A 1109 -17.70 56.64 -38.49
C GLU A 1109 -17.07 56.10 -39.79
#